data_AF-A0A564ZGY8-F1
#
_entry.id   AF-A0A564ZGY8-F1
#
_cell.length_a   1.000
_cell.length_b   1.000
_cell.length_c   1.000
_cell.angle_alpha   90.00
_cell.angle_beta   90.00
_cell.angle_gamma   90.00
#
_symmetry.space_group_name_H-M   'P 1'
#
loop_
_entity.id
_entity.type
_entity.pdbx_description
1 polymer ?
#
loop_
_entity_poly.entity_id
_entity_poly.type
_entity_poly.pdbx_seq_one_letter_code
_entity_poly.pdbx_strand_id
1 'polypeptide(L)'
;MRVSFMGTPTFALPSLKALMAAGYDICLVVTQPDRPAGRGRVLTPPPVKLAAQELRLPLLQPEKVGEPAVISALQSAQPEAIVVVAYGQLLPKSILTLPPHGCVNLHASLLPKHRGAAPIPWAIIRGDSMTGVTIMQIEARMDAGPILLQRAEPIQQHDTAATLSQRLAVLGAELLCQVLHQVARETVHRVPQDERLATYAPKLLPADTRLDWTRDARALDCLIRGLSPTPGAITGFGGRRIKVLEAGVETVIDSPPGTVCAIDQTKGVLVAAKSGGLWLTQVQPENRRAMAPANLRGDTVSVQVASLTRPSAPPITARHLALDVLTQVEEQQAYASLLLDARLQKTRLSQQNRGLVTELTYGILRWQGRLDYLLAAVTDRPWDRVDPMLRRLLRLGAYQLLFLTRIPAYAAVNETVALTQDVVRSHMKSTAKSFVNAILRRLQERQGTIRFPDPSSDPVGALAAHWSHPAWLVGRWLQRLGAEKTEALLKANNDIPALSVVVNRLKSRPEEVRARLAEIAGSVTPGRFVPGSFHLTDGAEALRDPAFADGWYFPMDEAAALPVLLLDPQPGEVVLDACAGGGGKTALLVARLAGRGRVIALDPSARAHRRLREARARLGLDRVIPVRADARQASRLFMRQVDRALVDAPCSGLGTLRRHPERRWQQQEAGLADLARLQLELLRGVAPLITPGGVLVYSTCSLEPEETDAVVDTFLHDFPEFAIDEAPAGLPATISELIDPKGALRTWPHRHGVDGFYAIRLLRRDT
;
A
#
# COMPACT_ATOMS: atom_id res chain seq x y z
N MET A 1 -12.92 20.65 -29.64
CA MET A 1 -12.77 19.68 -28.54
C MET A 1 -13.24 20.31 -27.23
N ARG A 2 -14.23 19.69 -26.59
CA ARG A 2 -14.78 20.07 -25.29
C ARG A 2 -13.95 19.48 -24.17
N VAL A 3 -13.55 20.31 -23.21
CA VAL A 3 -12.62 19.94 -22.14
C VAL A 3 -13.22 20.29 -20.79
N SER A 4 -13.20 19.33 -19.87
CA SER A 4 -13.38 19.65 -18.45
C SER A 4 -12.01 19.85 -17.80
N PHE A 5 -11.88 20.93 -17.01
CA PHE A 5 -10.62 21.30 -16.36
C PHE A 5 -10.69 21.08 -14.86
N MET A 6 -9.79 20.28 -14.31
CA MET A 6 -9.70 19.99 -12.88
C MET A 6 -8.40 20.55 -12.30
N GLY A 7 -8.48 21.60 -11.48
CA GLY A 7 -7.29 22.22 -10.90
C GLY A 7 -7.59 23.12 -9.71
N THR A 8 -6.58 23.41 -8.89
CA THR A 8 -6.78 24.11 -7.61
C THR A 8 -5.84 25.29 -7.38
N PRO A 9 -4.50 25.11 -7.33
CA PRO A 9 -3.58 26.19 -6.97
C PRO A 9 -3.29 27.11 -8.15
N THR A 10 -2.58 28.21 -7.88
CA THR A 10 -2.07 29.17 -8.88
C THR A 10 -1.31 28.48 -10.02
N PHE A 11 -0.62 27.37 -9.75
CA PHE A 11 0.09 26.56 -10.75
C PHE A 11 -0.81 26.08 -11.91
N ALA A 12 -2.11 25.90 -11.68
CA ALA A 12 -3.06 25.46 -12.69
C ALA A 12 -3.58 26.59 -13.59
N LEU A 13 -3.41 27.86 -13.18
CA LEU A 13 -3.98 29.01 -13.90
C LEU A 13 -3.42 29.20 -15.31
N PRO A 14 -2.09 29.09 -15.55
CA PRO A 14 -1.55 29.20 -16.91
C PRO A 14 -2.16 28.15 -17.85
N SER A 15 -2.36 26.92 -17.38
CA SER A 15 -3.00 25.86 -18.19
C SER A 15 -4.44 26.20 -18.54
N LEU A 16 -5.26 26.63 -17.58
CA LEU A 16 -6.66 27.01 -17.87
C LEU A 16 -6.72 28.17 -18.90
N LYS A 17 -5.91 29.21 -18.70
CA LYS A 17 -5.86 30.38 -19.60
C LYS A 17 -5.35 30.01 -21.00
N ALA A 18 -4.31 29.18 -21.09
CA ALA A 18 -3.74 28.74 -22.36
C ALA A 18 -4.73 27.89 -23.17
N LEU A 19 -5.49 27.01 -22.51
CA LEU A 19 -6.52 26.22 -23.18
C LEU A 19 -7.63 27.10 -23.75
N MET A 20 -8.09 28.09 -23.00
CA MET A 20 -9.07 29.06 -23.52
C MET A 20 -8.52 29.87 -24.68
N ALA A 21 -7.29 30.38 -24.56
CA ALA A 21 -6.65 31.14 -25.63
C ALA A 21 -6.43 30.31 -26.91
N ALA A 22 -6.23 28.99 -26.77
CA ALA A 22 -6.11 28.05 -27.86
C ALA A 22 -7.47 27.63 -28.47
N GLY A 23 -8.59 28.16 -27.97
CA GLY A 23 -9.94 27.92 -28.50
C GLY A 23 -10.60 26.62 -28.06
N TYR A 24 -10.12 25.98 -26.99
CA TYR A 24 -10.81 24.82 -26.40
C TYR A 24 -12.09 25.25 -25.67
N ASP A 25 -13.18 24.51 -25.86
CA ASP A 25 -14.44 24.73 -25.14
C ASP A 25 -14.32 24.17 -23.71
N ILE A 26 -14.12 25.06 -22.73
CA ILE A 26 -14.05 24.67 -21.32
C ILE A 26 -15.47 24.49 -20.76
N CYS A 27 -16.01 23.28 -20.94
CA CYS A 27 -17.39 22.94 -20.59
C CYS A 27 -17.66 22.87 -19.08
N LEU A 28 -16.63 22.60 -18.26
CA LEU A 28 -16.76 22.52 -16.79
C LEU A 28 -15.41 22.68 -16.10
N VAL A 29 -15.35 23.51 -15.06
CA VAL A 29 -14.21 23.62 -14.15
C VAL A 29 -14.53 22.94 -12.83
N VAL A 30 -13.63 22.09 -12.34
CA VAL A 30 -13.73 21.45 -11.02
C VAL A 30 -12.53 21.83 -10.17
N THR A 31 -12.77 22.34 -8.97
CA THR A 31 -11.71 22.74 -8.04
C THR A 31 -12.01 22.26 -6.61
N GLN A 32 -11.06 22.40 -5.68
CA GLN A 32 -11.33 22.09 -4.27
C GLN A 32 -12.33 23.10 -3.66
N PRO A 33 -13.05 22.74 -2.59
CA PRO A 33 -13.88 23.70 -1.85
C PRO A 33 -13.03 24.78 -1.20
N ASP A 34 -13.66 25.90 -0.87
CA ASP A 34 -13.04 26.98 -0.12
C ASP A 34 -12.53 26.45 1.22
N ARG A 35 -11.29 26.76 1.57
CA ARG A 35 -10.69 26.31 2.82
C ARG A 35 -10.20 27.50 3.64
N PRO A 36 -10.26 27.43 4.97
CA PRO A 36 -9.62 28.41 5.83
C PRO A 36 -8.12 28.51 5.55
N ALA A 37 -7.63 29.71 5.19
CA ALA A 37 -6.22 29.97 4.89
C ALA A 37 -5.70 31.22 5.61
N GLY A 38 -4.38 31.35 5.71
CA GLY A 38 -3.73 32.51 6.34
C GLY A 38 -3.88 32.59 7.87
N ARG A 39 -3.37 33.69 8.46
CA ARG A 39 -3.59 34.00 9.88
C ARG A 39 -5.04 34.46 10.06
N GLY A 40 -5.74 33.91 11.05
CA GLY A 40 -7.17 34.16 11.27
C GLY A 40 -8.11 33.14 10.61
N ARG A 41 -7.58 32.19 9.81
CA ARG A 41 -8.35 31.09 9.21
C ARG A 41 -9.58 31.59 8.44
N VAL A 42 -9.41 32.68 7.69
CA VAL A 42 -10.47 33.24 6.85
C VAL A 42 -10.73 32.26 5.70
N LEU A 43 -12.00 31.99 5.44
CA LEU A 43 -12.42 31.14 4.34
C LEU A 43 -11.92 31.78 3.03
N THR A 44 -11.00 31.10 2.34
CA THR A 44 -10.33 31.63 1.15
C THR A 44 -10.64 30.74 -0.05
N PRO A 45 -11.16 31.31 -1.16
CA PRO A 45 -11.43 30.56 -2.36
C PRO A 45 -10.13 30.14 -3.07
N PRO A 46 -10.08 28.98 -3.74
CA PRO A 46 -8.93 28.60 -4.55
C PRO A 46 -8.69 29.58 -5.72
N PRO A 47 -7.43 29.77 -6.16
CA PRO A 47 -7.12 30.59 -7.33
C PRO A 47 -7.89 30.19 -8.59
N VAL A 48 -8.06 28.89 -8.86
CA VAL A 48 -8.81 28.41 -10.03
C VAL A 48 -10.30 28.76 -9.96
N LYS A 49 -10.92 28.78 -8.76
CA LYS A 49 -12.29 29.26 -8.59
C LYS A 49 -12.44 30.71 -9.01
N LEU A 50 -11.56 31.58 -8.52
CA LEU A 50 -11.60 33.00 -8.84
C LEU A 50 -11.48 33.24 -10.35
N ALA A 51 -10.54 32.53 -11.00
CA ALA A 51 -10.38 32.60 -12.45
C ALA A 51 -11.60 32.08 -13.21
N ALA A 52 -12.19 30.95 -12.78
CA ALA A 52 -13.40 30.41 -13.42
C ALA A 52 -14.59 31.38 -13.32
N GLN A 53 -14.75 32.07 -12.19
CA GLN A 53 -15.79 33.09 -12.00
C GLN A 53 -15.55 34.33 -12.88
N GLU A 54 -14.31 34.83 -12.93
CA GLU A 54 -13.91 35.94 -13.78
C GLU A 54 -14.17 35.63 -15.27
N LEU A 55 -13.87 34.41 -15.68
CA LEU A 55 -14.04 33.91 -17.05
C LEU A 55 -15.47 33.40 -17.33
N ARG A 56 -16.38 33.47 -16.34
CA ARG A 56 -17.77 33.01 -16.40
C ARG A 56 -17.93 31.55 -16.86
N LEU A 57 -17.01 30.69 -16.43
CA LEU A 57 -17.04 29.26 -16.71
C LEU A 57 -17.92 28.50 -15.71
N PRO A 58 -18.61 27.42 -16.13
CA PRO A 58 -19.30 26.52 -15.20
C PRO A 58 -18.31 25.95 -14.17
N LEU A 59 -18.69 25.96 -12.88
CA LEU A 59 -17.79 25.64 -11.77
C LEU A 59 -18.43 24.66 -10.77
N LEU A 60 -17.67 23.64 -10.35
CA LEU A 60 -17.99 22.76 -9.23
C LEU A 60 -16.86 22.73 -8.18
N GLN A 61 -17.26 22.59 -6.92
CA GLN A 61 -16.37 22.51 -5.76
C GLN A 61 -16.70 21.33 -4.84
N PRO A 62 -16.65 20.08 -5.33
CA PRO A 62 -17.06 18.94 -4.53
C PRO A 62 -16.07 18.66 -3.39
N GLU A 63 -16.58 18.21 -2.25
CA GLU A 63 -15.73 17.67 -1.17
C GLU A 63 -15.05 16.38 -1.63
N LYS A 64 -15.75 15.52 -2.38
CA LYS A 64 -15.18 14.35 -3.07
C LYS A 64 -15.58 14.33 -4.55
N VAL A 65 -14.60 14.27 -5.43
CA VAL A 65 -14.82 14.26 -6.89
C VAL A 65 -15.62 13.03 -7.37
N GLY A 66 -15.60 11.93 -6.62
CA GLY A 66 -16.33 10.71 -6.95
C GLY A 66 -17.81 10.69 -6.55
N GLU A 67 -18.35 11.79 -6.03
CA GLU A 67 -19.77 11.88 -5.68
C GLU A 67 -20.67 11.75 -6.93
N PRO A 68 -21.82 11.04 -6.83
CA PRO A 68 -22.71 10.82 -7.98
C PRO A 68 -23.13 12.12 -8.70
N ALA A 69 -23.34 13.21 -7.95
CA ALA A 69 -23.68 14.50 -8.52
C ALA A 69 -22.58 15.08 -9.42
N VAL A 70 -21.31 14.88 -9.06
CA VAL A 70 -20.15 15.34 -9.86
C VAL A 70 -20.05 14.53 -11.13
N ILE A 71 -20.23 13.20 -11.03
CA ILE A 71 -20.21 12.29 -12.18
C ILE A 71 -21.33 12.67 -13.15
N SER A 72 -22.55 12.90 -12.64
CA SER A 72 -23.70 13.32 -13.46
C SER A 72 -23.47 14.68 -14.14
N ALA A 73 -22.86 15.64 -13.45
CA ALA A 73 -22.52 16.93 -14.05
C ALA A 73 -21.45 16.80 -15.14
N LEU A 74 -20.41 15.97 -14.93
CA LEU A 74 -19.40 15.66 -15.95
C LEU A 74 -20.02 14.94 -17.16
N GLN A 75 -20.93 13.99 -16.95
CA GLN A 75 -21.64 13.31 -18.03
C GLN A 75 -22.49 14.30 -18.85
N SER A 76 -23.17 15.22 -18.16
CA SER A 76 -24.00 16.26 -18.80
C SER A 76 -23.16 17.29 -19.56
N ALA A 77 -21.95 17.59 -19.07
CA ALA A 77 -21.01 18.48 -19.74
C ALA A 77 -20.41 17.85 -21.02
N GLN A 78 -20.47 16.52 -21.16
CA GLN A 78 -19.97 15.74 -22.31
C GLN A 78 -18.53 16.13 -22.74
N PRO A 79 -17.53 16.10 -21.83
CA PRO A 79 -16.16 16.39 -22.19
C PRO A 79 -15.59 15.30 -23.11
N GLU A 80 -14.90 15.73 -24.17
CA GLU A 80 -14.11 14.85 -25.02
C GLU A 80 -12.78 14.45 -24.34
N ALA A 81 -12.25 15.33 -23.48
CA ALA A 81 -11.10 15.08 -22.62
C ALA A 81 -11.25 15.75 -21.25
N ILE A 82 -10.66 15.15 -20.22
CA ILE A 82 -10.53 15.78 -18.89
C ILE A 82 -9.06 16.13 -18.65
N VAL A 83 -8.80 17.40 -18.38
CA VAL A 83 -7.46 17.91 -18.03
C VAL A 83 -7.35 18.06 -16.53
N VAL A 84 -6.30 17.48 -15.94
CA VAL A 84 -5.99 17.59 -14.52
C VAL A 84 -4.67 18.34 -14.33
N VAL A 85 -4.69 19.38 -13.49
CA VAL A 85 -3.50 20.15 -13.11
C VAL A 85 -3.55 20.46 -11.63
N ALA A 86 -2.74 19.77 -10.83
CA ALA A 86 -2.63 19.98 -9.39
C ALA A 86 -4.00 20.00 -8.66
N TYR A 87 -4.89 19.06 -8.99
CA TYR A 87 -6.25 19.02 -8.46
C TYR A 87 -6.33 18.56 -6.99
N GLY A 88 -5.48 17.60 -6.59
CA GLY A 88 -5.31 17.17 -5.19
C GLY A 88 -6.23 16.04 -4.71
N GLN A 89 -7.08 15.48 -5.58
CA GLN A 89 -7.86 14.28 -5.31
C GLN A 89 -7.59 13.20 -6.36
N LEU A 90 -7.74 11.93 -5.96
CA LEU A 90 -7.68 10.79 -6.87
C LEU A 90 -8.98 10.69 -7.68
N LEU A 91 -8.86 10.44 -8.98
CA LEU A 91 -10.02 10.25 -9.84
C LEU A 91 -10.48 8.78 -9.80
N PRO A 92 -11.76 8.49 -9.48
CA PRO A 92 -12.30 7.14 -9.57
C PRO A 92 -12.40 6.69 -11.03
N LYS A 93 -12.49 5.37 -11.24
CA LYS A 93 -12.61 4.76 -12.58
C LYS A 93 -13.78 5.35 -13.38
N SER A 94 -14.90 5.67 -12.72
CA SER A 94 -16.08 6.28 -13.34
C SER A 94 -15.80 7.62 -14.03
N ILE A 95 -14.81 8.38 -13.57
CA ILE A 95 -14.37 9.63 -14.21
C ILE A 95 -13.28 9.35 -15.23
N LEU A 96 -12.34 8.44 -14.93
CA LEU A 96 -11.23 8.10 -15.82
C LEU A 96 -11.70 7.58 -17.19
N THR A 97 -12.80 6.83 -17.21
CA THR A 97 -13.36 6.23 -18.44
C THR A 97 -14.47 7.04 -19.07
N LEU A 98 -14.81 8.22 -18.53
CA LEU A 98 -15.92 9.04 -19.02
C LEU A 98 -15.60 9.73 -20.37
N PRO A 99 -14.52 10.51 -20.49
CA PRO A 99 -14.18 11.15 -21.76
C PRO A 99 -13.59 10.14 -22.75
N PRO A 100 -13.95 10.20 -24.05
CA PRO A 100 -13.43 9.30 -25.08
C PRO A 100 -11.90 9.37 -25.23
N HIS A 101 -11.29 10.53 -25.04
CA HIS A 101 -9.83 10.68 -25.05
C HIS A 101 -9.17 10.49 -23.67
N GLY A 102 -9.95 10.07 -22.67
CA GLY A 102 -9.48 9.83 -21.32
C GLY A 102 -9.13 11.11 -20.54
N CYS A 103 -8.51 10.91 -19.38
CA CYS A 103 -8.02 12.00 -18.54
C CYS A 103 -6.50 12.18 -18.73
N VAL A 104 -6.05 13.42 -18.93
CA VAL A 104 -4.64 13.80 -19.04
C VAL A 104 -4.21 14.63 -17.83
N ASN A 105 -3.02 14.39 -17.30
CA ASN A 105 -2.46 15.13 -16.17
C ASN A 105 -1.21 15.90 -16.59
N LEU A 106 -1.09 17.12 -16.08
CA LEU A 106 0.14 17.88 -16.09
C LEU A 106 0.93 17.62 -14.80
N HIS A 107 2.04 16.89 -14.93
CA HIS A 107 2.93 16.57 -13.82
C HIS A 107 4.21 17.39 -13.86
N ALA A 108 4.60 18.02 -12.75
CA ALA A 108 5.72 18.96 -12.71
C ALA A 108 7.07 18.29 -12.40
N SER A 109 7.37 17.20 -13.11
CA SER A 109 8.70 16.59 -13.18
C SER A 109 8.91 15.87 -14.50
N LEU A 110 10.15 15.43 -14.75
CA LEU A 110 10.48 14.46 -15.80
C LEU A 110 10.14 13.04 -15.29
N LEU A 111 8.95 12.56 -15.63
CA LEU A 111 8.54 11.21 -15.26
C LEU A 111 9.43 10.17 -15.94
N PRO A 112 9.76 9.05 -15.27
CA PRO A 112 9.16 8.55 -14.03
C PRO A 112 9.75 9.11 -12.72
N LYS A 113 10.67 10.07 -12.76
CA LYS A 113 11.25 10.67 -11.57
C LYS A 113 10.22 11.56 -10.86
N HIS A 114 10.21 11.57 -9.53
CA HIS A 114 9.37 12.42 -8.67
C HIS A 114 7.85 12.27 -8.87
N ARG A 115 7.34 11.04 -8.96
CA ARG A 115 5.88 10.76 -8.88
C ARG A 115 5.32 11.22 -7.53
N GLY A 116 4.16 11.87 -7.50
CA GLY A 116 3.46 12.24 -6.27
C GLY A 116 3.20 13.74 -6.11
N ALA A 117 2.89 14.14 -4.87
CA ALA A 117 2.22 15.40 -4.58
C ALA A 117 3.11 16.66 -4.56
N ALA A 118 4.44 16.55 -4.43
CA ALA A 118 5.33 17.72 -4.31
C ALA A 118 6.62 17.62 -5.16
N PRO A 119 6.52 17.36 -6.48
CA PRO A 119 7.67 17.13 -7.34
C PRO A 119 8.65 18.31 -7.39
N ILE A 120 8.14 19.54 -7.46
CA ILE A 120 8.96 20.76 -7.58
C ILE A 120 9.85 20.96 -6.32
N PRO A 121 9.30 21.01 -5.09
CA PRO A 121 10.12 21.07 -3.88
C PRO A 121 11.17 19.96 -3.82
N TRP A 122 10.77 18.71 -4.07
CA TRP A 122 11.68 17.57 -3.92
C TRP A 122 12.80 17.52 -4.95
N ALA A 123 12.58 18.01 -6.17
CA ALA A 123 13.64 18.16 -7.17
C ALA A 123 14.74 19.11 -6.65
N ILE A 124 14.34 20.27 -6.12
CA ILE A 124 15.29 21.25 -5.55
C ILE A 124 15.96 20.68 -4.29
N ILE A 125 15.19 20.11 -3.34
CA ILE A 125 15.71 19.58 -2.06
C ILE A 125 16.75 18.48 -2.29
N ARG A 126 16.58 17.65 -3.33
CA ARG A 126 17.52 16.57 -3.67
C ARG A 126 18.73 17.05 -4.47
N GLY A 127 18.80 18.34 -4.79
CA GLY A 127 19.91 18.92 -5.53
C GLY A 127 19.94 18.51 -7.01
N ASP A 128 18.78 18.22 -7.60
CA ASP A 128 18.71 17.94 -9.03
C ASP A 128 19.14 19.19 -9.83
N SER A 129 19.92 18.99 -10.89
CA SER A 129 20.29 20.04 -11.84
C SER A 129 19.22 20.28 -12.91
N MET A 130 18.35 19.30 -13.12
CA MET A 130 17.30 19.30 -14.15
C MET A 130 15.99 18.80 -13.57
N THR A 131 14.89 19.42 -13.99
CA THR A 131 13.52 18.92 -13.82
C THR A 131 12.78 19.10 -15.14
N GLY A 132 11.44 19.19 -15.11
CA GLY A 132 10.64 19.49 -16.27
C GLY A 132 9.16 19.38 -15.99
N VAL A 133 8.39 19.33 -17.07
CA VAL A 133 6.97 18.98 -17.05
C VAL A 133 6.74 17.75 -17.91
N THR A 134 5.78 16.94 -17.51
CA THR A 134 5.30 15.78 -18.27
C THR A 134 3.79 15.87 -18.40
N ILE A 135 3.28 15.76 -19.62
CA ILE A 135 1.87 15.47 -19.87
C ILE A 135 1.74 13.95 -19.99
N MET A 136 0.87 13.36 -19.16
CA MET A 136 0.67 11.91 -19.12
C MET A 136 -0.81 11.55 -19.14
N GLN A 137 -1.12 10.35 -19.63
CA GLN A 137 -2.45 9.77 -19.42
C GLN A 137 -2.60 9.38 -17.94
N ILE A 138 -3.76 9.64 -17.35
CA ILE A 138 -4.04 9.20 -15.98
C ILE A 138 -4.54 7.77 -16.00
N GLU A 139 -3.94 6.95 -15.13
CA GLU A 139 -4.40 5.60 -14.82
C GLU A 139 -4.71 5.50 -13.32
N ALA A 140 -5.24 4.36 -12.87
CA ALA A 140 -5.57 4.13 -11.46
C ALA A 140 -4.35 4.27 -10.52
N ARG A 141 -3.14 4.04 -11.02
CA ARG A 141 -1.89 4.21 -10.26
C ARG A 141 -1.39 5.66 -10.34
N MET A 142 -1.06 6.23 -9.18
CA MET A 142 -0.57 7.61 -9.03
C MET A 142 0.64 7.88 -9.92
N ASP A 143 0.49 8.86 -10.83
CA ASP A 143 1.51 9.41 -11.73
C ASP A 143 2.30 8.36 -12.54
N ALA A 144 1.68 7.20 -12.80
CA ALA A 144 2.33 6.06 -13.44
C ALA A 144 1.85 5.77 -14.87
N GLY A 145 0.87 6.53 -15.37
CA GLY A 145 0.34 6.31 -16.71
C GLY A 145 1.31 6.73 -17.82
N PRO A 146 1.08 6.29 -19.07
CA PRO A 146 1.95 6.58 -20.19
C PRO A 146 2.24 8.07 -20.38
N ILE A 147 3.49 8.39 -20.67
CA ILE A 147 3.94 9.73 -21.03
C ILE A 147 3.46 10.04 -22.44
N LEU A 148 2.83 11.19 -22.62
CA LEU A 148 2.40 11.72 -23.91
C LEU A 148 3.48 12.65 -24.48
N LEU A 149 3.97 13.55 -23.63
CA LEU A 149 5.07 14.45 -23.98
C LEU A 149 5.76 14.96 -22.71
N GLN A 150 7.06 15.21 -22.77
CA GLN A 150 7.82 15.81 -21.67
C GLN A 150 8.77 16.88 -22.18
N ARG A 151 9.06 17.88 -21.34
CA ARG A 151 10.05 18.93 -21.64
C ARG A 151 10.89 19.19 -20.41
N ALA A 152 12.21 19.14 -20.59
CA ALA A 152 13.18 19.37 -19.53
C ALA A 152 13.42 20.87 -19.29
N GLU A 153 13.71 21.20 -18.04
CA GLU A 153 13.94 22.56 -17.56
C GLU A 153 15.10 22.56 -16.55
N PRO A 154 16.17 23.36 -16.77
CA PRO A 154 17.25 23.49 -15.80
C PRO A 154 16.77 24.10 -14.47
N ILE A 155 17.28 23.57 -13.36
CA ILE A 155 17.14 24.19 -12.04
C ILE A 155 18.32 25.14 -11.85
N GLN A 156 18.06 26.43 -11.85
CA GLN A 156 19.07 27.47 -11.69
C GLN A 156 19.58 27.52 -10.25
N GLN A 157 20.78 28.06 -10.05
CA GLN A 157 21.43 28.12 -8.75
C GLN A 157 20.58 28.83 -7.66
N HIS A 158 19.81 29.83 -8.06
CA HIS A 158 18.97 30.63 -7.16
C HIS A 158 17.47 30.30 -7.29
N ASP A 159 17.10 29.24 -8.00
CA ASP A 159 15.70 28.85 -8.10
C ASP A 159 15.17 28.42 -6.74
N THR A 160 14.02 28.99 -6.38
CA THR A 160 13.18 28.54 -5.27
C THR A 160 12.02 27.69 -5.81
N ALA A 161 11.31 26.99 -4.93
CA ALA A 161 10.11 26.27 -5.34
C ALA A 161 9.08 27.19 -5.99
N ALA A 162 8.96 28.46 -5.57
CA ALA A 162 8.07 29.43 -6.21
C ALA A 162 8.52 29.85 -7.61
N THR A 163 9.79 30.23 -7.81
CA THR A 163 10.28 30.69 -9.11
C THR A 163 10.24 29.56 -10.14
N LEU A 164 10.68 28.36 -9.74
CA LEU A 164 10.63 27.18 -10.59
C LEU A 164 9.17 26.77 -10.88
N SER A 165 8.27 26.85 -9.89
CA SER A 165 6.85 26.58 -10.11
C SER A 165 6.22 27.53 -11.11
N GLN A 166 6.57 28.82 -11.10
CA GLN A 166 6.03 29.78 -12.08
C GLN A 166 6.49 29.42 -13.50
N ARG A 167 7.78 29.12 -13.67
CA ARG A 167 8.36 28.77 -14.97
C ARG A 167 7.78 27.46 -15.52
N LEU A 168 7.69 26.43 -14.68
CA LEU A 168 7.10 25.14 -15.05
C LEU A 168 5.59 25.22 -15.33
N ALA A 169 4.86 26.13 -14.69
CA ALA A 169 3.42 26.31 -14.98
C ALA A 169 3.19 26.82 -16.41
N VAL A 170 4.01 27.79 -16.87
CA VAL A 170 3.96 28.31 -18.25
C VAL A 170 4.42 27.24 -19.24
N LEU A 171 5.57 26.62 -18.97
CA LEU A 171 6.12 25.52 -19.78
C LEU A 171 5.13 24.36 -19.92
N GLY A 172 4.43 24.04 -18.83
CA GLY A 172 3.42 23.02 -18.78
C GLY A 172 2.18 23.37 -19.60
N ALA A 173 1.68 24.60 -19.49
CA ALA A 173 0.52 25.06 -20.24
C ALA A 173 0.72 24.96 -21.76
N GLU A 174 1.88 25.37 -22.26
CA GLU A 174 2.25 25.23 -23.67
C GLU A 174 2.25 23.76 -24.11
N LEU A 175 2.89 22.89 -23.32
CA LEU A 175 3.03 21.47 -23.63
C LEU A 175 1.67 20.75 -23.61
N LEU A 176 0.79 21.15 -22.70
CA LEU A 176 -0.56 20.64 -22.59
C LEU A 176 -1.39 20.98 -23.84
N CYS A 177 -1.34 22.23 -24.32
CA CYS A 177 -2.02 22.63 -25.54
C CYS A 177 -1.55 21.82 -26.75
N GLN A 178 -0.23 21.58 -26.85
CA GLN A 178 0.36 20.75 -27.89
C GLN A 178 -0.15 19.29 -27.83
N VAL A 179 -0.16 18.69 -26.64
CA VAL A 179 -0.63 17.30 -26.47
C VAL A 179 -2.11 17.18 -26.78
N LEU A 180 -2.95 18.11 -26.30
CA LEU A 180 -4.38 18.10 -26.61
C LEU A 180 -4.65 18.25 -28.11
N HIS A 181 -3.81 19.01 -28.81
CA HIS A 181 -3.90 19.14 -30.27
C HIS A 181 -3.56 17.82 -30.99
N GLN A 182 -2.58 17.07 -30.48
CA GLN A 182 -2.23 15.73 -30.98
C GLN A 182 -3.30 14.69 -30.62
N VAL A 183 -3.89 14.78 -29.43
CA VAL A 183 -5.00 13.92 -28.98
C VAL A 183 -6.21 14.10 -29.89
N ALA A 184 -6.61 15.35 -30.18
CA ALA A 184 -7.74 15.66 -31.06
C ALA A 184 -7.55 15.19 -32.51
N ARG A 185 -6.30 14.94 -32.93
CA ARG A 185 -5.93 14.43 -34.26
C ARG A 185 -5.52 12.96 -34.25
N GLU A 186 -5.59 12.30 -33.10
CA GLU A 186 -5.17 10.91 -32.88
C GLU A 186 -3.70 10.63 -33.26
N THR A 187 -2.83 11.65 -33.24
CA THR A 187 -1.40 11.53 -33.55
C THR A 187 -0.51 11.42 -32.31
N VAL A 188 -1.09 11.41 -31.11
CA VAL A 188 -0.33 11.38 -29.86
C VAL A 188 0.33 10.01 -29.63
N HIS A 189 1.63 10.00 -29.39
CA HIS A 189 2.37 8.81 -29.01
C HIS A 189 2.28 8.59 -27.49
N ARG A 190 2.08 7.33 -27.07
CA ARG A 190 2.00 6.95 -25.66
C ARG A 190 3.20 6.10 -25.30
N VAL A 191 4.08 6.63 -24.44
CA VAL A 191 5.29 5.94 -24.01
C VAL A 191 5.11 5.44 -22.57
N PRO A 192 5.08 4.12 -22.34
CA PRO A 192 5.06 3.57 -20.99
C PRO A 192 6.27 4.05 -20.18
N GLN A 193 6.05 4.38 -18.92
CA GLN A 193 7.12 4.79 -18.02
C GLN A 193 8.02 3.60 -17.62
N ASP A 194 9.34 3.81 -17.57
CA ASP A 194 10.28 2.80 -17.03
C ASP A 194 10.23 2.78 -15.49
N GLU A 195 9.57 1.77 -14.93
CA GLU A 195 9.42 1.63 -13.48
C GLU A 195 10.74 1.54 -12.70
N ARG A 196 11.87 1.21 -13.35
CA ARG A 196 13.19 1.18 -12.69
C ARG A 196 13.72 2.57 -12.35
N LEU A 197 13.33 3.58 -13.11
CA LEU A 197 13.74 4.97 -12.94
C LEU A 197 12.76 5.74 -12.04
N ALA A 198 11.69 5.08 -11.57
CA ALA A 198 10.65 5.70 -10.78
C ALA A 198 11.14 6.10 -9.37
N THR A 199 10.99 7.37 -9.05
CA THR A 199 11.21 7.90 -7.69
C THR A 199 9.98 8.69 -7.25
N TYR A 200 9.82 8.88 -5.94
CA TYR A 200 8.61 9.49 -5.38
C TYR A 200 8.91 10.84 -4.72
N ALA A 201 7.96 11.76 -4.83
CA ALA A 201 7.95 13.09 -4.25
C ALA A 201 6.68 13.22 -3.37
N PRO A 202 6.71 12.68 -2.14
CA PRO A 202 5.55 12.68 -1.26
C PRO A 202 5.18 14.10 -0.83
N LYS A 203 3.99 14.26 -0.26
CA LYS A 203 3.57 15.53 0.32
C LYS A 203 4.55 15.95 1.44
N LEU A 204 4.98 17.22 1.41
CA LEU A 204 5.83 17.80 2.45
C LEU A 204 5.12 17.77 3.81
N LEU A 205 5.83 17.28 4.83
CA LEU A 205 5.42 17.24 6.22
C LEU A 205 6.08 18.39 7.01
N PRO A 206 5.50 18.81 8.14
CA PRO A 206 6.13 19.81 9.02
C PRO A 206 7.52 19.41 9.55
N ALA A 207 7.86 18.12 9.55
CA ALA A 207 9.19 17.64 9.91
C ALA A 207 10.22 17.97 8.82
N ASP A 208 9.82 17.92 7.54
CA ASP A 208 10.69 18.16 6.38
C ASP A 208 11.14 19.62 6.31
N THR A 209 10.50 20.53 7.06
CA THR A 209 10.86 21.95 7.04
C THR A 209 12.06 22.29 7.92
N ARG A 210 12.55 21.38 8.75
CA ARG A 210 13.58 21.68 9.76
C ARG A 210 14.98 21.73 9.14
N LEU A 211 15.75 22.77 9.47
CA LEU A 211 17.18 22.82 9.19
C LEU A 211 17.91 21.98 10.23
N ASP A 212 18.56 20.91 9.74
CA ASP A 212 19.47 20.09 10.52
C ASP A 212 20.90 20.49 10.18
N TRP A 213 21.52 21.26 11.06
CA TRP A 213 22.85 21.80 10.85
C TRP A 213 23.94 20.73 10.71
N THR A 214 23.66 19.48 11.10
CA THR A 214 24.57 18.33 10.88
C THR A 214 24.65 17.86 9.42
N ARG A 215 23.97 18.56 8.50
CA ARG A 215 24.06 18.34 7.04
C ARG A 215 25.00 19.35 6.38
N ASP A 216 25.40 19.07 5.15
CA ASP A 216 26.28 19.95 4.37
C ASP A 216 25.57 21.25 3.99
N ALA A 217 26.29 22.39 3.95
CA ALA A 217 25.72 23.70 3.68
C ALA A 217 24.96 23.75 2.35
N ARG A 218 25.48 23.09 1.31
CA ARG A 218 24.81 22.99 0.00
C ARG A 218 23.48 22.24 0.07
N ALA A 219 23.39 21.19 0.88
CA ALA A 219 22.16 20.42 1.06
C ALA A 219 21.10 21.23 1.85
N LEU A 220 21.54 22.06 2.80
CA LEU A 220 20.68 22.97 3.54
C LEU A 220 20.21 24.14 2.68
N ASP A 221 21.05 24.69 1.81
CA ASP A 221 20.65 25.67 0.79
C ASP A 221 19.55 25.11 -0.15
N CYS A 222 19.76 23.90 -0.69
CA CYS A 222 18.74 23.19 -1.47
C CYS A 222 17.42 23.04 -0.69
N LEU A 223 17.49 22.73 0.61
CA LEU A 223 16.32 22.61 1.47
C LEU A 223 15.60 23.95 1.63
N ILE A 224 16.33 25.04 1.89
CA ILE A 224 15.77 26.40 2.01
C ILE A 224 15.06 26.78 0.72
N ARG A 225 15.74 26.66 -0.42
CA ARG A 225 15.18 27.00 -1.73
C ARG A 225 13.96 26.16 -2.10
N GLY A 226 13.99 24.86 -1.84
CA GLY A 226 12.87 23.95 -2.11
C GLY A 226 11.65 24.17 -1.23
N LEU A 227 11.79 24.87 -0.10
CA LEU A 227 10.69 25.20 0.81
C LEU A 227 10.27 26.67 0.74
N SER A 228 10.99 27.50 -0.02
CA SER A 228 10.77 28.94 -0.10
C SER A 228 9.71 29.30 -1.15
N PRO A 229 8.79 30.26 -0.85
CA PRO A 229 8.61 30.95 0.43
C PRO A 229 7.71 30.19 1.42
N THR A 230 6.96 29.19 0.93
CA THR A 230 6.01 28.39 1.72
C THR A 230 6.25 26.90 1.46
N PRO A 231 6.38 26.07 2.52
CA PRO A 231 6.12 26.37 3.94
C PRO A 231 7.23 27.19 4.66
N GLY A 232 8.42 27.30 4.06
CA GLY A 232 9.62 27.92 4.61
C GLY A 232 10.42 26.97 5.49
N ALA A 233 11.75 26.93 5.32
CA ALA A 233 12.63 26.17 6.19
C ALA A 233 12.66 26.80 7.59
N ILE A 234 12.78 26.02 8.67
CA ILE A 234 12.71 26.51 10.05
C ILE A 234 13.94 26.13 10.86
N THR A 235 14.41 27.06 11.69
CA THR A 235 15.47 26.84 12.69
C THR A 235 15.16 27.63 13.97
N GLY A 236 15.85 27.30 15.05
CA GLY A 236 15.91 28.11 16.27
C GLY A 236 16.95 29.22 16.14
N PHE A 237 16.65 30.40 16.71
CA PHE A 237 17.56 31.54 16.82
C PHE A 237 17.23 32.32 18.10
N GLY A 238 18.17 32.43 19.04
CA GLY A 238 17.95 33.12 20.32
C GLY A 238 16.74 32.59 21.10
N GLY A 239 16.54 31.25 21.12
CA GLY A 239 15.39 30.60 21.76
C GLY A 239 14.04 30.76 21.05
N ARG A 240 13.99 31.45 19.90
CA ARG A 240 12.77 31.66 19.11
C ARG A 240 12.84 30.90 17.79
N ARG A 241 11.68 30.55 17.23
CA ARG A 241 11.61 29.96 15.90
C ARG A 241 11.66 31.05 14.83
N ILE A 242 12.48 30.82 13.81
CA ILE A 242 12.52 31.65 12.61
C ILE A 242 12.32 30.76 11.38
N LYS A 243 11.71 31.30 10.34
CA LYS A 243 11.80 30.73 9.00
C LYS A 243 12.99 31.33 8.26
N VAL A 244 13.74 30.52 7.55
CA VAL A 244 14.79 30.95 6.63
C VAL A 244 14.23 30.84 5.22
N LEU A 245 14.20 31.96 4.51
CA LEU A 245 13.59 32.08 3.18
C LEU A 245 14.66 32.13 2.09
N GLU A 246 15.83 32.69 2.40
CA GLU A 246 16.99 32.77 1.51
C GLU A 246 18.28 32.59 2.31
N ALA A 247 19.26 31.94 1.68
CA ALA A 247 20.60 31.80 2.22
C ALA A 247 21.67 31.75 1.11
N GLY A 248 22.92 32.08 1.46
CA GLY A 248 24.10 31.90 0.62
C GLY A 248 25.05 30.86 1.21
N VAL A 249 25.69 30.05 0.37
CA VAL A 249 26.65 29.02 0.83
C VAL A 249 28.03 29.63 0.97
N GLU A 250 28.67 29.37 2.11
CA GLU A 250 30.09 29.62 2.39
C GLU A 250 30.83 28.27 2.35
N THR A 251 31.94 28.17 1.64
CA THR A 251 32.60 26.87 1.39
C THR A 251 33.59 26.48 2.48
N VAL A 252 34.15 27.46 3.19
CA VAL A 252 35.19 27.24 4.21
C VAL A 252 34.73 27.78 5.55
N ILE A 253 34.43 26.88 6.48
CA ILE A 253 34.13 27.18 7.87
C ILE A 253 34.76 26.10 8.74
N ASP A 254 35.50 26.52 9.75
CA ASP A 254 36.07 25.64 10.78
C ASP A 254 35.39 25.93 12.12
N SER A 255 34.17 25.41 12.27
CA SER A 255 33.36 25.56 13.48
C SER A 255 32.36 24.43 13.60
N PRO A 256 31.98 24.02 14.83
CA PRO A 256 30.99 22.96 15.02
C PRO A 256 29.65 23.30 14.37
N PRO A 257 28.93 22.32 13.78
CA PRO A 257 27.65 22.54 13.14
C PRO A 257 26.63 23.25 14.04
N GLY A 258 25.97 24.27 13.51
CA GLY A 258 24.99 25.11 14.20
C GLY A 258 25.59 26.31 14.94
N THR A 259 26.91 26.49 14.93
CA THR A 259 27.56 27.67 15.52
C THR A 259 27.33 28.92 14.68
N VAL A 260 27.02 30.07 15.30
CA VAL A 260 27.08 31.37 14.61
C VAL A 260 28.54 31.77 14.48
N CYS A 261 29.04 31.82 13.24
CA CYS A 261 30.45 32.15 12.98
C CYS A 261 30.65 33.66 12.76
N ALA A 262 29.65 34.33 12.20
CA ALA A 262 29.71 35.77 11.93
C ALA A 262 28.31 36.38 11.86
N ILE A 263 28.22 37.66 12.22
CA ILE A 263 27.04 38.50 12.00
C ILE A 263 27.52 39.72 11.21
N ASP A 264 26.97 39.89 10.00
CA ASP A 264 27.32 40.97 9.09
C ASP A 264 26.03 41.72 8.70
N GLN A 265 26.07 43.05 8.77
CA GLN A 265 24.89 43.88 8.50
C GLN A 265 24.41 43.81 7.04
N THR A 266 25.31 43.45 6.12
CA THR A 266 25.06 43.36 4.69
C THR A 266 24.84 41.92 4.22
N LYS A 267 25.63 40.96 4.71
CA LYS A 267 25.57 39.54 4.32
C LYS A 267 24.60 38.71 5.17
N GLY A 268 24.24 39.16 6.36
CA GLY A 268 23.34 38.45 7.27
C GLY A 268 24.07 37.65 8.35
N VAL A 269 23.55 36.49 8.73
CA VAL A 269 24.13 35.67 9.82
C VAL A 269 24.73 34.40 9.24
N LEU A 270 26.01 34.17 9.47
CA LEU A 270 26.72 32.97 9.07
C LEU A 270 26.59 31.88 10.13
N VAL A 271 26.07 30.72 9.74
CA VAL A 271 25.94 29.56 10.62
C VAL A 271 26.73 28.38 10.03
N ALA A 272 27.58 27.76 10.83
CA ALA A 272 28.32 26.56 10.45
C ALA A 272 27.38 25.39 10.16
N ALA A 273 27.69 24.63 9.12
CA ALA A 273 27.04 23.36 8.80
C ALA A 273 28.04 22.21 9.03
N LYS A 274 27.71 20.97 8.66
CA LYS A 274 28.68 19.85 8.70
C LYS A 274 29.91 20.11 7.84
N SER A 275 29.68 20.66 6.66
CA SER A 275 30.71 21.14 5.75
C SER A 275 30.28 22.49 5.17
N GLY A 276 31.17 23.47 5.22
CA GLY A 276 30.88 24.86 4.89
C GLY A 276 29.96 25.56 5.91
N GLY A 277 29.37 26.69 5.50
CA GLY A 277 28.40 27.44 6.28
C GLY A 277 27.29 28.03 5.42
N LEU A 278 26.25 28.54 6.08
CA LEU A 278 25.16 29.26 5.44
C LEU A 278 25.05 30.68 5.97
N TRP A 279 25.15 31.65 5.07
CA TRP A 279 24.72 33.02 5.29
C TRP A 279 23.20 33.08 5.20
N LEU A 280 22.52 33.18 6.33
CA LEU A 280 21.09 33.49 6.36
C LEU A 280 20.92 34.93 5.94
N THR A 281 20.29 35.17 4.79
CA THR A 281 20.14 36.52 4.20
C THR A 281 18.73 37.07 4.38
N GLN A 282 17.72 36.19 4.38
CA GLN A 282 16.33 36.57 4.60
C GLN A 282 15.64 35.59 5.56
N VAL A 283 15.11 36.12 6.66
CA VAL A 283 14.40 35.33 7.67
C VAL A 283 13.05 35.94 8.02
N GLN A 284 12.12 35.11 8.45
CA GLN A 284 10.83 35.52 8.96
C GLN A 284 10.65 35.02 10.41
N PRO A 285 10.79 35.90 11.41
CA PRO A 285 10.46 35.59 12.80
C PRO A 285 8.97 35.31 12.99
N GLU A 286 8.65 34.59 14.06
CA GLU A 286 7.25 34.39 14.45
C GLU A 286 6.50 35.72 14.54
N ASN A 287 5.32 35.73 13.92
CA ASN A 287 4.42 36.86 13.84
C ASN A 287 4.91 38.13 13.10
N ARG A 288 6.13 38.16 12.53
CA ARG A 288 6.66 39.32 11.78
C ARG A 288 6.70 39.10 10.25
N ARG A 289 6.96 40.18 9.50
CA ARG A 289 7.27 40.11 8.07
C ARG A 289 8.71 39.59 7.87
N ALA A 290 9.01 39.11 6.66
CA ALA A 290 10.37 38.75 6.28
C ALA A 290 11.31 39.96 6.41
N MET A 291 12.55 39.74 6.85
CA MET A 291 13.55 40.78 7.12
C MET A 291 14.97 40.24 7.02
N ALA A 292 15.94 41.14 6.89
CA ALA A 292 17.35 40.82 7.05
C ALA A 292 17.66 40.39 8.50
N PRO A 293 18.42 39.32 8.74
CA PRO A 293 18.76 38.85 10.09
C PRO A 293 19.47 39.87 10.98
N ALA A 294 20.21 40.82 10.39
CA ALA A 294 20.89 41.90 11.12
C ALA A 294 19.92 42.79 11.94
N ASN A 295 18.63 42.78 11.63
CA ASN A 295 17.60 43.54 12.34
C ASN A 295 17.01 42.80 13.55
N LEU A 296 17.51 41.61 13.89
CA LEU A 296 17.16 40.89 15.12
C LEU A 296 17.88 41.55 16.32
N ARG A 297 17.25 42.53 16.99
CA ARG A 297 17.82 43.16 18.21
C ARG A 297 17.71 42.26 19.45
N GLY A 298 18.82 42.10 20.20
CA GLY A 298 18.88 41.56 21.56
C GLY A 298 20.00 40.52 21.79
N ASP A 299 20.92 40.86 22.71
CA ASP A 299 21.96 40.10 23.45
C ASP A 299 22.52 38.77 22.90
N THR A 300 23.86 38.74 22.79
CA THR A 300 24.76 37.57 22.64
C THR A 300 24.11 36.33 22.06
N VAL A 301 23.93 36.32 20.74
CA VAL A 301 23.20 35.28 20.02
C VAL A 301 24.09 34.05 19.81
N SER A 302 23.88 33.02 20.62
CA SER A 302 24.17 31.65 20.17
C SER A 302 23.01 31.17 19.29
N VAL A 303 23.29 30.76 18.05
CA VAL A 303 22.46 29.72 17.44
C VAL A 303 22.79 28.51 18.27
N GLN A 304 21.89 28.20 19.19
CA GLN A 304 22.04 26.96 19.90
C GLN A 304 22.00 25.86 18.82
N VAL A 305 22.98 24.95 18.88
CA VAL A 305 22.75 23.52 18.61
C VAL A 305 21.79 22.99 19.68
N ALA A 306 20.72 23.73 19.95
CA ALA A 306 19.57 23.20 20.59
C ALA A 306 19.07 22.24 19.51
N SER A 307 19.30 20.97 19.78
CA SER A 307 18.15 20.10 19.89
C SER A 307 16.98 20.98 20.32
N LEU A 308 16.13 21.39 19.37
CA LEU A 308 14.78 21.79 19.70
C LEU A 308 14.10 20.50 20.15
N THR A 309 14.59 19.94 21.25
CA THR A 309 13.89 19.08 22.18
C THR A 309 12.81 19.97 22.79
N ARG A 310 11.76 20.22 22.02
CA ARG A 310 10.54 19.53 22.45
C ARG A 310 10.70 18.11 21.99
N PRO A 311 10.34 17.13 22.85
CA PRO A 311 10.81 15.76 22.77
C PRO A 311 10.97 15.36 21.32
N SER A 312 12.13 14.77 20.96
CA SER A 312 12.28 13.99 19.73
C SER A 312 10.90 13.50 19.34
N ALA A 313 10.38 13.77 18.13
CA ALA A 313 9.09 13.19 17.72
C ALA A 313 9.07 11.78 18.29
N PRO A 314 8.18 11.50 19.29
CA PRO A 314 8.47 10.54 20.35
C PRO A 314 9.04 9.31 19.68
N PRO A 315 10.25 8.86 20.09
CA PRO A 315 11.03 7.90 19.33
C PRO A 315 10.07 6.85 18.80
N ILE A 316 9.91 6.74 17.46
CA ILE A 316 8.76 6.08 16.81
C ILE A 316 8.44 4.83 17.62
N THR A 317 7.40 4.91 18.45
CA THR A 317 7.18 3.84 19.42
C THR A 317 6.58 2.66 18.67
N ALA A 318 6.58 1.49 19.31
CA ALA A 318 5.91 0.33 18.75
C ALA A 318 4.44 0.64 18.37
N ARG A 319 3.77 1.49 19.18
CA ARG A 319 2.39 1.92 18.97
C ARG A 319 2.24 2.87 17.77
N HIS A 320 3.19 3.77 17.57
CA HIS A 320 3.21 4.64 16.37
C HIS A 320 3.31 3.81 15.09
N LEU A 321 4.23 2.84 15.08
CA LEU A 321 4.46 2.02 13.90
C LEU A 321 3.28 1.09 13.62
N ALA A 322 2.71 0.48 14.67
CA ALA A 322 1.48 -0.31 14.53
C ALA A 322 0.31 0.51 13.99
N LEU A 323 0.11 1.74 14.50
CA LEU A 323 -0.95 2.63 14.02
C LEU A 323 -0.74 3.05 12.55
N ASP A 324 0.51 3.30 12.12
CA ASP A 324 0.84 3.59 10.72
C ASP A 324 0.51 2.40 9.81
N VAL A 325 0.86 1.19 10.24
CA VAL A 325 0.53 -0.02 9.48
C VAL A 325 -0.99 -0.24 9.40
N LEU A 326 -1.70 -0.17 10.52
CA LEU A 326 -3.16 -0.29 10.55
C LEU A 326 -3.85 0.73 9.65
N THR A 327 -3.35 1.97 9.65
CA THR A 327 -3.82 3.04 8.78
C THR A 327 -3.66 2.68 7.30
N GLN A 328 -2.48 2.17 6.92
CA GLN A 328 -2.20 1.79 5.53
C GLN A 328 -2.96 0.53 5.10
N VAL A 329 -3.17 -0.44 5.99
CA VAL A 329 -3.99 -1.64 5.70
C VAL A 329 -5.42 -1.23 5.35
N GLU A 330 -6.02 -0.33 6.13
CA GLU A 330 -7.40 0.12 5.90
C GLU A 330 -7.51 1.00 4.64
N GLU A 331 -6.60 1.96 4.47
CA GLU A 331 -6.68 2.96 3.40
C GLU A 331 -6.23 2.44 2.03
N GLN A 332 -5.30 1.47 2.00
CA GLN A 332 -4.70 0.96 0.77
C GLN A 332 -5.05 -0.49 0.45
N GLN A 333 -5.85 -1.15 1.30
CA GLN A 333 -6.21 -2.57 1.17
C GLN A 333 -4.97 -3.47 0.99
N ALA A 334 -3.87 -3.08 1.64
CA ALA A 334 -2.58 -3.76 1.54
C ALA A 334 -2.44 -4.84 2.62
N TYR A 335 -1.62 -5.85 2.34
CA TYR A 335 -1.32 -6.91 3.31
C TYR A 335 -0.50 -6.39 4.49
N ALA A 336 -0.91 -6.75 5.70
CA ALA A 336 -0.25 -6.32 6.93
C ALA A 336 1.21 -6.77 6.99
N SER A 337 1.51 -8.01 6.57
CA SER A 337 2.87 -8.57 6.53
C SER A 337 3.84 -7.71 5.73
N LEU A 338 3.42 -7.29 4.54
CA LEU A 338 4.26 -6.54 3.61
C LEU A 338 4.55 -5.13 4.11
N LEU A 339 3.57 -4.51 4.76
CA LEU A 339 3.73 -3.20 5.39
C LEU A 339 4.62 -3.31 6.63
N LEU A 340 4.39 -4.31 7.49
CA LEU A 340 5.20 -4.55 8.68
C LEU A 340 6.68 -4.74 8.32
N ASP A 341 6.98 -5.62 7.37
CA ASP A 341 8.36 -5.89 6.95
C ASP A 341 9.03 -4.61 6.44
N ALA A 342 8.36 -3.88 5.54
CA ALA A 342 8.88 -2.66 4.94
C ALA A 342 9.12 -1.54 5.98
N ARG A 343 8.30 -1.49 7.04
CA ARG A 343 8.41 -0.50 8.11
C ARG A 343 9.48 -0.89 9.13
N LEU A 344 9.48 -2.15 9.57
CA LEU A 344 10.45 -2.70 10.52
C LEU A 344 11.88 -2.68 9.99
N GLN A 345 12.10 -2.87 8.69
CA GLN A 345 13.41 -2.76 8.06
C GLN A 345 13.97 -1.32 8.07
N LYS A 346 13.09 -0.31 8.07
CA LYS A 346 13.47 1.11 8.02
C LYS A 346 13.66 1.72 9.41
N THR A 347 13.38 0.98 10.48
CA THR A 347 13.40 1.47 11.86
C THR A 347 14.40 0.67 12.70
N ARG A 348 15.18 1.36 13.55
CA ARG A 348 16.05 0.72 14.54
C ARG A 348 15.29 0.50 15.85
N LEU A 349 14.39 -0.50 15.88
CA LEU A 349 13.69 -0.93 17.10
C LEU A 349 14.36 -2.14 17.74
N SER A 350 14.37 -2.20 19.07
CA SER A 350 14.75 -3.40 19.82
C SER A 350 13.86 -4.59 19.46
N GLN A 351 14.35 -5.82 19.64
CA GLN A 351 13.57 -7.04 19.35
C GLN A 351 12.23 -7.07 20.10
N GLN A 352 12.21 -6.66 21.37
CA GLN A 352 10.99 -6.53 22.16
C GLN A 352 9.98 -5.56 21.53
N ASN A 353 10.44 -4.40 21.06
CA ASN A 353 9.58 -3.43 20.40
C ASN A 353 9.09 -3.91 19.03
N ARG A 354 9.92 -4.64 18.27
CA ARG A 354 9.49 -5.28 17.01
C ARG A 354 8.39 -6.31 17.26
N GLY A 355 8.55 -7.14 18.30
CA GLY A 355 7.52 -8.08 18.73
C GLY A 355 6.21 -7.38 19.10
N LEU A 356 6.29 -6.28 19.86
CA LEU A 356 5.10 -5.49 20.22
C LEU A 356 4.41 -4.85 19.00
N VAL A 357 5.15 -4.35 18.00
CA VAL A 357 4.56 -3.82 16.76
C VAL A 357 3.75 -4.90 16.04
N THR A 358 4.36 -6.08 15.87
CA THR A 358 3.73 -7.23 15.22
C THR A 358 2.48 -7.68 15.97
N GLU A 359 2.58 -7.81 17.29
CA GLU A 359 1.49 -8.21 18.17
C GLU A 359 0.32 -7.22 18.13
N LEU A 360 0.58 -5.92 18.29
CA LEU A 360 -0.47 -4.90 18.18
C LEU A 360 -1.13 -4.93 16.81
N THR A 361 -0.35 -4.99 15.74
CA THR A 361 -0.88 -4.93 14.37
C THR A 361 -1.78 -6.12 14.05
N TYR A 362 -1.26 -7.36 14.17
CA TYR A 362 -2.04 -8.55 13.86
C TYR A 362 -3.14 -8.80 14.87
N GLY A 363 -2.88 -8.55 16.16
CA GLY A 363 -3.85 -8.68 17.23
C GLY A 363 -5.07 -7.80 17.04
N ILE A 364 -4.85 -6.52 16.72
CA ILE A 364 -5.94 -5.57 16.44
C ILE A 364 -6.73 -5.98 15.19
N LEU A 365 -6.07 -6.35 14.09
CA LEU A 365 -6.76 -6.79 12.87
C LEU A 365 -7.61 -8.04 13.09
N ARG A 366 -7.07 -9.01 13.84
CA ARG A 366 -7.73 -10.27 14.19
C ARG A 366 -8.95 -10.04 15.06
N TRP A 367 -8.82 -9.21 16.09
CA TRP A 367 -9.87 -8.94 17.07
C TRP A 367 -10.68 -7.67 16.78
N GLN A 368 -10.56 -7.08 15.59
CA GLN A 368 -11.18 -5.81 15.23
C GLN A 368 -12.69 -5.76 15.51
N GLY A 369 -13.45 -6.77 15.09
CA GLY A 369 -14.90 -6.81 15.28
C GLY A 369 -15.30 -6.91 16.75
N ARG A 370 -14.56 -7.69 17.54
CA ARG A 370 -14.79 -7.79 18.99
C ARG A 370 -14.44 -6.48 19.70
N LEU A 371 -13.32 -5.86 19.33
CA LEU A 371 -12.91 -4.56 19.87
C LEU A 371 -13.96 -3.49 19.55
N ASP A 372 -14.45 -3.46 18.31
CA ASP A 372 -15.49 -2.53 17.87
C ASP A 372 -16.80 -2.72 18.65
N TYR A 373 -17.23 -3.97 18.85
CA TYR A 373 -18.41 -4.27 19.64
C TYR A 373 -18.28 -3.76 21.09
N LEU A 374 -17.16 -4.06 21.74
CA LEU A 374 -16.90 -3.64 23.13
C LEU A 374 -16.80 -2.12 23.25
N LEU A 375 -16.13 -1.46 22.30
CA LEU A 375 -15.98 0.00 22.26
C LEU A 375 -17.32 0.70 21.99
N ALA A 376 -18.15 0.15 21.11
CA ALA A 376 -19.49 0.66 20.84
C ALA A 376 -20.39 0.60 22.09
N ALA A 377 -20.32 -0.47 22.88
CA ALA A 377 -21.10 -0.64 24.11
C ALA A 377 -20.80 0.40 25.21
N VAL A 378 -19.64 1.07 25.12
CA VAL A 378 -19.21 2.10 26.08
C VAL A 378 -19.13 3.49 25.45
N THR A 379 -19.54 3.67 24.20
CA THR A 379 -19.50 4.97 23.51
C THR A 379 -20.90 5.50 23.28
N ASP A 380 -21.16 6.76 23.65
CA ASP A 380 -22.48 7.39 23.50
C ASP A 380 -22.76 7.84 22.04
N ARG A 381 -21.81 7.62 21.13
CA ARG A 381 -21.89 7.94 19.70
C ARG A 381 -22.01 6.66 18.89
N PRO A 382 -22.81 6.65 17.81
CA PRO A 382 -22.80 5.55 16.84
C PRO A 382 -21.37 5.26 16.38
N TRP A 383 -20.96 3.99 16.46
CA TRP A 383 -19.56 3.59 16.25
C TRP A 383 -19.06 3.92 14.84
N ASP A 384 -19.92 3.76 13.84
CA ASP A 384 -19.69 4.10 12.44
C ASP A 384 -19.45 5.60 12.20
N ARG A 385 -19.95 6.47 13.09
CA ARG A 385 -19.78 7.94 13.04
C ARG A 385 -18.55 8.44 13.79
N VAL A 386 -17.83 7.57 14.50
CA VAL A 386 -16.57 7.95 15.16
C VAL A 386 -15.48 8.12 14.09
N ASP A 387 -14.71 9.21 14.19
CA ASP A 387 -13.62 9.51 13.27
C ASP A 387 -12.69 8.28 13.06
N PRO A 388 -12.32 7.92 11.81
CA PRO A 388 -11.53 6.72 11.53
C PRO A 388 -10.20 6.65 12.30
N MET A 389 -9.48 7.77 12.46
CA MET A 389 -8.23 7.78 13.22
C MET A 389 -8.50 7.53 14.71
N LEU A 390 -9.57 8.12 15.27
CA LEU A 390 -9.97 7.85 16.65
C LEU A 390 -10.40 6.39 16.86
N ARG A 391 -11.10 5.77 15.90
CA ARG A 391 -11.42 4.33 15.97
C ARG A 391 -10.16 3.47 16.03
N ARG A 392 -9.15 3.76 15.20
CA ARG A 392 -7.87 3.04 15.23
C ARG A 392 -7.14 3.21 16.56
N LEU A 393 -7.11 4.42 17.11
CA LEU A 393 -6.53 4.71 18.42
C LEU A 393 -7.27 3.97 19.55
N LEU A 394 -8.60 3.98 19.52
CA LEU A 394 -9.43 3.27 20.49
C LEU A 394 -9.25 1.76 20.40
N ARG A 395 -9.22 1.18 19.19
CA ARG A 395 -8.89 -0.24 18.98
C ARG A 395 -7.51 -0.58 19.55
N LEU A 396 -6.51 0.28 19.30
CA LEU A 396 -5.15 0.10 19.82
C LEU A 396 -5.10 0.13 21.35
N GLY A 397 -5.78 1.08 21.99
CA GLY A 397 -5.88 1.15 23.44
C GLY A 397 -6.64 -0.03 24.03
N ALA A 398 -7.79 -0.38 23.46
CA ALA A 398 -8.64 -1.47 23.90
C ALA A 398 -7.94 -2.83 23.77
N TYR A 399 -7.21 -3.07 22.68
CA TYR A 399 -6.47 -4.32 22.50
C TYR A 399 -5.42 -4.53 23.61
N GLN A 400 -4.68 -3.48 23.94
CA GLN A 400 -3.71 -3.54 25.04
C GLN A 400 -4.39 -3.82 26.39
N LEU A 401 -5.54 -3.20 26.65
CA LEU A 401 -6.29 -3.40 27.91
C LEU A 401 -6.83 -4.82 28.05
N LEU A 402 -7.35 -5.38 26.95
CA LEU A 402 -8.12 -6.61 26.97
C LEU A 402 -7.29 -7.86 26.73
N PHE A 403 -6.21 -7.77 25.95
CA PHE A 403 -5.46 -8.93 25.47
C PHE A 403 -4.01 -8.97 25.95
N LEU A 404 -3.40 -7.84 26.34
CA LEU A 404 -1.98 -7.78 26.70
C LEU A 404 -1.76 -7.72 28.22
N THR A 405 -1.71 -8.89 28.87
CA THR A 405 -1.57 -9.04 30.33
C THR A 405 -0.30 -8.43 30.92
N ARG A 406 0.78 -8.31 30.13
CA ARG A 406 2.06 -7.73 30.56
C ARG A 406 2.10 -6.20 30.53
N ILE A 407 1.08 -5.54 29.98
CA ILE A 407 1.00 -4.08 29.90
C ILE A 407 0.00 -3.61 30.97
N PRO A 408 0.43 -2.88 32.01
CA PRO A 408 -0.50 -2.35 33.00
C PRO A 408 -1.57 -1.47 32.37
N ALA A 409 -2.81 -1.55 32.86
CA ALA A 409 -3.94 -0.85 32.28
C ALA A 409 -3.74 0.68 32.21
N TYR A 410 -3.15 1.28 33.24
CA TYR A 410 -2.84 2.71 33.23
C TYR A 410 -1.84 3.09 32.12
N ALA A 411 -0.88 2.22 31.81
CA ALA A 411 0.11 2.44 30.76
C ALA A 411 -0.53 2.33 29.38
N ALA A 412 -1.38 1.31 29.15
CA ALA A 412 -2.14 1.17 27.91
C ALA A 412 -2.98 2.41 27.58
N VAL A 413 -3.70 2.95 28.58
CA VAL A 413 -4.49 4.19 28.42
C VAL A 413 -3.58 5.39 28.17
N ASN A 414 -2.61 5.64 29.05
CA ASN A 414 -1.78 6.85 28.99
C ASN A 414 -0.97 6.92 27.70
N GLU A 415 -0.38 5.81 27.25
CA GLU A 415 0.38 5.73 26.00
C GLU A 415 -0.50 5.97 24.77
N THR A 416 -1.73 5.45 24.76
CA THR A 416 -2.67 5.65 23.66
C THR A 416 -3.18 7.10 23.61
N VAL A 417 -3.42 7.71 24.78
CA VAL A 417 -3.79 9.13 24.90
C VAL A 417 -2.63 10.04 24.50
N ALA A 418 -1.39 9.67 24.83
CA ALA A 418 -0.20 10.37 24.38
C ALA A 418 -0.07 10.29 22.85
N LEU A 419 -0.19 9.09 22.28
CA LEU A 419 -0.16 8.87 20.83
C LEU A 419 -1.23 9.70 20.08
N THR A 420 -2.42 9.86 20.68
CA THR A 420 -3.48 10.72 20.14
C THR A 420 -3.00 12.17 19.94
N GLN A 421 -2.16 12.67 20.84
CA GLN A 421 -1.58 14.01 20.76
C GLN A 421 -0.66 14.17 19.55
N ASP A 422 0.00 13.09 19.12
CA ASP A 422 1.01 13.12 18.07
C ASP A 422 0.39 13.02 16.67
N VAL A 423 -0.70 12.27 16.54
CA VAL A 423 -1.31 11.97 15.23
C VAL A 423 -2.52 12.84 14.87
N VAL A 424 -3.19 13.46 15.86
CA VAL A 424 -4.37 14.30 15.61
C VAL A 424 -4.01 15.77 15.37
N ARG A 425 -4.76 16.46 14.50
CA ARG A 425 -4.56 17.88 14.16
C ARG A 425 -4.60 18.76 15.41
N SER A 426 -3.75 19.77 15.47
CA SER A 426 -3.53 20.66 16.63
C SER A 426 -4.80 21.19 17.30
N HIS A 427 -5.77 21.67 16.51
CA HIS A 427 -7.03 22.23 17.03
C HIS A 427 -8.01 21.20 17.60
N MET A 428 -7.83 19.91 17.34
CA MET A 428 -8.68 18.83 17.86
C MET A 428 -8.03 18.04 19.01
N LYS A 429 -6.77 18.32 19.35
CA LYS A 429 -5.98 17.50 20.29
C LYS A 429 -6.63 17.37 21.67
N SER A 430 -7.09 18.49 22.25
CA SER A 430 -7.67 18.47 23.60
C SER A 430 -8.95 17.60 23.67
N THR A 431 -9.87 17.82 22.73
CA THR A 431 -11.13 17.08 22.63
C THR A 431 -10.89 15.60 22.30
N ALA A 432 -9.99 15.29 21.36
CA ALA A 432 -9.65 13.93 20.98
C ALA A 432 -9.01 13.14 22.13
N LYS A 433 -8.05 13.73 22.85
CA LYS A 433 -7.42 13.11 24.02
C LYS A 433 -8.44 12.79 25.10
N SER A 434 -9.30 13.77 25.42
CA SER A 434 -10.32 13.62 26.45
C SER A 434 -11.31 12.51 26.08
N PHE A 435 -11.72 12.46 24.80
CA PHE A 435 -12.58 11.40 24.27
C PHE A 435 -11.92 10.02 24.36
N VAL A 436 -10.70 9.86 23.85
CA VAL A 436 -9.97 8.57 23.89
C VAL A 436 -9.77 8.10 25.32
N ASN A 437 -9.34 8.99 26.23
CA ASN A 437 -9.17 8.67 27.63
C ASN A 437 -10.48 8.21 28.28
N ALA A 438 -11.57 8.97 28.11
CA ALA A 438 -12.86 8.67 28.71
C ALA A 438 -13.40 7.30 28.27
N ILE A 439 -13.35 7.01 26.97
CA ILE A 439 -13.85 5.74 26.42
C ILE A 439 -13.00 4.56 26.90
N LEU A 440 -11.68 4.66 26.90
CA LEU A 440 -10.81 3.56 27.37
C LEU A 440 -10.95 3.31 28.88
N ARG A 441 -11.12 4.36 29.69
CA ARG A 441 -11.38 4.23 31.13
C ARG A 441 -12.72 3.56 31.39
N ARG A 442 -13.77 3.99 30.69
CA ARG A 442 -15.10 3.38 30.78
C ARG A 442 -15.08 1.92 30.31
N LEU A 443 -14.30 1.58 29.28
CA LEU A 443 -14.09 0.19 28.87
C LEU A 443 -13.40 -0.62 29.98
N GLN A 444 -12.32 -0.09 30.56
CA GLN A 444 -11.60 -0.74 31.66
C GLN A 444 -12.52 -1.06 32.84
N GLU A 445 -13.42 -0.13 33.19
CA GLU A 445 -14.39 -0.29 34.28
C GLU A 445 -15.50 -1.28 33.92
N ARG A 446 -16.04 -1.21 32.69
CA ARG A 446 -17.26 -1.95 32.31
C ARG A 446 -17.00 -3.27 31.58
N GLN A 447 -15.77 -3.60 31.19
CA GLN A 447 -15.45 -4.78 30.37
C GLN A 447 -16.06 -6.10 30.88
N GLY A 448 -16.13 -6.31 32.20
CA GLY A 448 -16.73 -7.52 32.80
C GLY A 448 -18.27 -7.54 32.83
N THR A 449 -18.92 -6.43 32.47
CA THR A 449 -20.39 -6.26 32.52
C THR A 449 -21.03 -6.14 31.13
N ILE A 450 -20.23 -5.94 30.09
CA ILE A 450 -20.73 -5.85 28.71
C ILE A 450 -21.21 -7.24 28.30
N ARG A 451 -22.52 -7.36 28.05
CA ARG A 451 -23.14 -8.60 27.57
C ARG A 451 -23.00 -8.69 26.06
N PHE A 452 -22.62 -9.86 25.57
CA PHE A 452 -22.70 -10.19 24.14
C PHE A 452 -24.14 -10.52 23.75
N PRO A 453 -24.49 -10.49 22.45
CA PRO A 453 -25.80 -10.92 21.98
C PRO A 453 -26.11 -12.35 22.44
N ASP A 454 -27.38 -12.62 22.74
CA ASP A 454 -27.81 -13.95 23.15
C ASP A 454 -27.76 -14.91 21.95
N PRO A 455 -26.95 -16.00 22.01
CA PRO A 455 -26.82 -16.95 20.91
C PRO A 455 -28.14 -17.60 20.49
N SER A 456 -29.14 -17.67 21.38
CA SER A 456 -30.45 -18.26 21.06
C SER A 456 -31.32 -17.34 20.19
N SER A 457 -31.24 -16.02 20.38
CA SER A 457 -32.02 -15.03 19.62
C SER A 457 -31.26 -14.44 18.44
N ASP A 458 -29.95 -14.27 18.57
CA ASP A 458 -29.08 -13.68 17.54
C ASP A 458 -27.75 -14.49 17.45
N PRO A 459 -27.79 -15.71 16.89
CA PRO A 459 -26.60 -16.55 16.76
C PRO A 459 -25.52 -15.91 15.90
N VAL A 460 -25.90 -15.14 14.86
CA VAL A 460 -24.98 -14.46 13.96
C VAL A 460 -24.23 -13.36 14.70
N GLY A 461 -24.96 -12.45 15.35
CA GLY A 461 -24.37 -11.35 16.10
C GLY A 461 -23.54 -11.84 17.28
N ALA A 462 -23.99 -12.88 17.98
CA ALA A 462 -23.25 -13.50 19.09
C ALA A 462 -21.88 -13.98 18.63
N LEU A 463 -21.82 -14.80 17.58
CA LEU A 463 -20.58 -15.35 17.05
C LEU A 463 -19.69 -14.27 16.40
N ALA A 464 -20.29 -13.33 15.65
CA ALA A 464 -19.58 -12.22 15.01
C ALA A 464 -18.86 -11.33 16.03
N ALA A 465 -19.56 -10.96 17.10
CA ALA A 465 -19.01 -10.15 18.18
C ALA A 465 -17.99 -10.93 19.02
N HIS A 466 -18.28 -12.18 19.37
CA HIS A 466 -17.40 -12.98 20.23
C HIS A 466 -16.08 -13.36 19.54
N TRP A 467 -16.16 -13.81 18.29
CA TRP A 467 -15.02 -14.33 17.53
C TRP A 467 -14.49 -13.34 16.48
N SER A 468 -14.94 -12.09 16.45
CA SER A 468 -14.39 -11.04 15.59
C SER A 468 -14.43 -11.39 14.08
N HIS A 469 -15.63 -11.55 13.56
CA HIS A 469 -15.88 -11.75 12.13
C HIS A 469 -17.06 -10.88 11.66
N PRO A 470 -17.11 -10.47 10.39
CA PRO A 470 -18.28 -9.82 9.81
C PRO A 470 -19.52 -10.71 9.89
N ALA A 471 -20.67 -10.13 10.22
CA ALA A 471 -21.95 -10.84 10.33
C ALA A 471 -22.31 -11.61 9.04
N TRP A 472 -22.01 -11.05 7.86
CA TRP A 472 -22.31 -11.70 6.58
C TRP A 472 -21.52 -13.01 6.40
N LEU A 473 -20.25 -13.07 6.81
CA LEU A 473 -19.46 -14.31 6.76
C LEU A 473 -19.99 -15.34 7.74
N VAL A 474 -20.29 -14.91 8.96
CA VAL A 474 -20.82 -15.78 10.01
C VAL A 474 -22.16 -16.38 9.60
N GLY A 475 -23.08 -15.57 9.05
CA GLY A 475 -24.38 -16.04 8.58
C GLY A 475 -24.25 -17.12 7.50
N ARG A 476 -23.36 -16.93 6.53
CA ARG A 476 -23.09 -17.91 5.46
C ARG A 476 -22.51 -19.21 6.00
N TRP A 477 -21.53 -19.12 6.90
CA TRP A 477 -20.92 -20.32 7.49
C TRP A 477 -21.89 -21.06 8.41
N LEU A 478 -22.71 -20.36 9.20
CA LEU A 478 -23.76 -20.97 10.00
C LEU A 478 -24.74 -21.76 9.12
N GLN A 479 -25.20 -21.16 8.02
CA GLN A 479 -26.12 -21.81 7.09
C GLN A 479 -25.51 -23.07 6.46
N ARG A 480 -24.22 -23.06 6.10
CA ARG A 480 -23.56 -24.17 5.39
C ARG A 480 -22.98 -25.25 6.30
N LEU A 481 -22.45 -24.86 7.47
CA LEU A 481 -21.66 -25.72 8.34
C LEU A 481 -22.38 -26.07 9.66
N GLY A 482 -23.40 -25.30 10.04
CA GLY A 482 -24.03 -25.38 11.35
C GLY A 482 -23.22 -24.67 12.45
N ALA A 483 -23.82 -24.54 13.64
CA ALA A 483 -23.29 -23.75 14.75
C ALA A 483 -21.90 -24.21 15.22
N GLU A 484 -21.77 -25.48 15.59
CA GLU A 484 -20.54 -26.05 16.17
C GLU A 484 -19.33 -25.90 15.24
N LYS A 485 -19.47 -26.31 13.97
CA LYS A 485 -18.40 -26.24 12.98
C LYS A 485 -18.06 -24.80 12.60
N THR A 486 -19.05 -23.92 12.56
CA THR A 486 -18.82 -22.49 12.32
C THR A 486 -18.00 -21.92 13.46
N GLU A 487 -18.40 -22.11 14.71
CA GLU A 487 -17.65 -21.63 15.87
C GLU A 487 -16.21 -22.16 15.89
N ALA A 488 -16.02 -23.46 15.62
CA ALA A 488 -14.69 -24.04 15.51
C ALA A 488 -13.84 -23.36 14.41
N LEU A 489 -14.42 -23.07 13.24
CA LEU A 489 -13.77 -22.32 12.16
C LEU A 489 -13.41 -20.89 12.59
N LEU A 490 -14.35 -20.17 13.23
CA LEU A 490 -14.12 -18.80 13.71
C LEU A 490 -12.98 -18.75 14.73
N LYS A 491 -12.94 -19.72 15.65
CA LYS A 491 -11.86 -19.87 16.62
C LYS A 491 -10.52 -20.12 15.92
N ALA A 492 -10.47 -21.09 15.00
CA ALA A 492 -9.25 -21.43 14.26
C ALA A 492 -8.73 -20.26 13.39
N ASN A 493 -9.62 -19.45 12.84
CA ASN A 493 -9.27 -18.23 12.09
C ASN A 493 -8.60 -17.15 12.97
N ASN A 494 -8.73 -17.25 14.29
CA ASN A 494 -8.08 -16.37 15.26
C ASN A 494 -6.84 -16.98 15.92
N ASP A 495 -6.50 -18.24 15.61
CA ASP A 495 -5.26 -18.81 16.09
C ASP A 495 -4.05 -18.10 15.47
N ILE A 496 -2.94 -18.06 16.19
CA ILE A 496 -1.66 -17.58 15.68
C ILE A 496 -0.98 -18.77 14.99
N PRO A 497 -0.87 -18.78 13.65
CA PRO A 497 -0.31 -19.92 12.95
C PRO A 497 1.21 -19.98 13.17
N ALA A 498 1.73 -21.20 13.36
CA ALA A 498 3.17 -21.44 13.34
C ALA A 498 3.78 -21.02 11.97
N LEU A 499 5.09 -20.74 11.98
CA LEU A 499 5.81 -20.55 10.72
C LEU A 499 5.99 -21.92 10.08
N SER A 500 5.40 -22.11 8.91
CA SER A 500 5.55 -23.31 8.10
C SER A 500 6.60 -23.06 7.02
N VAL A 501 7.54 -24.00 6.86
CA VAL A 501 8.55 -23.98 5.80
C VAL A 501 8.50 -25.26 5.00
N VAL A 502 8.84 -25.16 3.72
CA VAL A 502 8.96 -26.30 2.81
C VAL A 502 10.40 -26.39 2.30
N VAL A 503 10.93 -27.61 2.31
CA VAL A 503 12.29 -27.91 1.84
C VAL A 503 12.39 -27.70 0.33
N ASN A 504 13.43 -27.00 -0.09
CA ASN A 504 13.82 -26.91 -1.48
C ASN A 504 14.66 -28.14 -1.86
N ARG A 505 14.00 -29.15 -2.42
CA ARG A 505 14.64 -30.41 -2.84
C ARG A 505 15.67 -30.27 -3.97
N LEU A 506 15.79 -29.09 -4.58
CA LEU A 506 16.86 -28.78 -5.53
C LEU A 506 18.20 -28.52 -4.85
N LYS A 507 18.18 -28.12 -3.57
CA LYS A 507 19.37 -27.62 -2.86
C LYS A 507 19.73 -28.40 -1.60
N SER A 508 18.78 -29.05 -0.94
CA SER A 508 19.04 -29.81 0.29
C SER A 508 18.02 -30.92 0.48
N ARG A 509 18.32 -31.82 1.42
CA ARG A 509 17.46 -32.96 1.81
C ARG A 509 16.62 -32.61 3.04
N PRO A 510 15.40 -33.18 3.18
CA PRO A 510 14.55 -32.92 4.35
C PRO A 510 15.23 -33.19 5.69
N GLU A 511 16.09 -34.19 5.77
CA GLU A 511 16.82 -34.59 6.98
C GLU A 511 17.85 -33.52 7.39
N GLU A 512 18.58 -32.97 6.43
CA GLU A 512 19.56 -31.90 6.64
C GLU A 512 18.88 -30.61 7.10
N VAL A 513 17.78 -30.23 6.44
CA VAL A 513 16.99 -29.06 6.82
C VAL A 513 16.39 -29.24 8.21
N ARG A 514 15.88 -30.43 8.54
CA ARG A 514 15.34 -30.73 9.87
C ARG A 514 16.41 -30.57 10.95
N ALA A 515 17.59 -31.16 10.73
CA ALA A 515 18.71 -31.05 11.67
C ALA A 515 19.10 -29.58 11.88
N ARG A 516 19.23 -28.82 10.80
CA ARG A 516 19.56 -27.39 10.89
C ARG A 516 18.49 -26.58 11.62
N LEU A 517 17.22 -26.81 11.31
CA LEU A 517 16.10 -26.14 11.97
C LEU A 517 16.05 -26.47 13.47
N ALA A 518 16.39 -27.71 13.87
CA ALA A 518 16.39 -28.12 15.27
C ALA A 518 17.48 -27.43 16.11
N GLU A 519 18.56 -26.95 15.48
CA GLU A 519 19.61 -26.17 16.14
C GLU A 519 19.21 -24.71 16.41
N ILE A 520 18.31 -24.16 15.58
CA ILE A 520 18.06 -22.70 15.54
C ILE A 520 16.63 -22.30 15.94
N ALA A 521 15.65 -23.20 15.83
CA ALA A 521 14.25 -22.93 16.15
C ALA A 521 13.88 -23.52 17.52
N GLY A 522 12.92 -22.90 18.21
CA GLY A 522 12.50 -23.35 19.54
C GLY A 522 11.87 -24.74 19.55
N SER A 523 11.05 -25.04 18.55
CA SER A 523 10.59 -26.41 18.27
C SER A 523 10.38 -26.61 16.77
N VAL A 524 10.62 -27.84 16.32
CA VAL A 524 10.47 -28.26 14.93
C VAL A 524 9.62 -29.51 14.89
N THR A 525 8.45 -29.41 14.28
CA THR A 525 7.56 -30.55 14.05
C THR A 525 7.41 -30.80 12.55
N PRO A 526 7.48 -32.05 12.08
CA PRO A 526 7.16 -32.36 10.69
C PRO A 526 5.74 -31.93 10.34
N GLY A 527 5.54 -31.42 9.13
CA GLY A 527 4.21 -31.20 8.59
C GLY A 527 3.45 -32.51 8.35
N ARG A 528 2.12 -32.42 8.32
CA ARG A 528 1.24 -33.60 8.25
C ARG A 528 0.99 -34.06 6.81
N PHE A 529 0.91 -33.13 5.88
CA PHE A 529 0.40 -33.37 4.53
C PHE A 529 1.50 -33.27 3.47
N VAL A 530 2.49 -32.40 3.65
CA VAL A 530 3.51 -32.12 2.64
C VAL A 530 4.85 -32.73 3.05
N PRO A 531 5.34 -33.78 2.35
CA PRO A 531 6.61 -34.42 2.69
C PRO A 531 7.81 -33.46 2.58
N GLY A 532 8.53 -33.27 3.68
CA GLY A 532 9.62 -32.28 3.77
C GLY A 532 9.13 -30.87 4.05
N SER A 533 7.98 -30.73 4.71
CA SER A 533 7.58 -29.50 5.37
C SER A 533 7.77 -29.59 6.88
N PHE A 534 7.99 -28.44 7.52
CA PHE A 534 8.19 -28.33 8.97
C PHE A 534 7.44 -27.12 9.52
N HIS A 535 6.87 -27.28 10.71
CA HIS A 535 6.28 -26.21 11.51
C HIS A 535 7.22 -25.81 12.63
N LEU A 536 7.43 -24.51 12.74
CA LEU A 536 8.38 -23.89 13.65
C LEU A 536 7.65 -23.01 14.66
N THR A 537 7.82 -23.29 15.95
CA THR A 537 7.51 -22.32 17.00
C THR A 537 8.69 -21.37 17.14
N ASP A 538 8.43 -20.06 17.15
CA ASP A 538 9.46 -19.01 17.19
C ASP A 538 10.45 -19.03 16.01
N GLY A 539 9.95 -19.32 14.79
CA GLY A 539 10.75 -19.47 13.57
C GLY A 539 11.41 -18.19 13.01
N ALA A 540 11.52 -17.11 13.79
CA ALA A 540 12.16 -15.87 13.35
C ALA A 540 13.65 -16.07 13.03
N GLU A 541 14.35 -16.95 13.77
CA GLU A 541 15.76 -17.27 13.50
C GLU A 541 15.92 -18.09 12.23
N ALA A 542 14.98 -18.97 11.90
CA ALA A 542 15.01 -19.72 10.64
C ALA A 542 15.01 -18.80 9.41
N LEU A 543 14.36 -17.63 9.48
CA LEU A 543 14.37 -16.65 8.38
C LEU A 543 15.65 -15.81 8.31
N ARG A 544 16.53 -15.89 9.32
CA ARG A 544 17.83 -15.22 9.36
C ARG A 544 19.01 -16.16 9.11
N ASP A 545 18.74 -17.46 9.08
CA ASP A 545 19.76 -18.48 8.96
C ASP A 545 20.43 -18.48 7.58
N PRO A 546 21.76 -18.75 7.49
CA PRO A 546 22.43 -18.93 6.22
C PRO A 546 21.77 -19.99 5.32
N ALA A 547 21.25 -21.10 5.86
CA ALA A 547 20.57 -22.11 5.03
C ALA A 547 19.31 -21.55 4.34
N PHE A 548 18.61 -20.60 4.97
CA PHE A 548 17.51 -19.89 4.32
C PHE A 548 18.01 -18.95 3.22
N ALA A 549 19.10 -18.21 3.47
CA ALA A 549 19.74 -17.35 2.48
C ALA A 549 20.25 -18.15 1.27
N ASP A 550 20.80 -19.33 1.50
CA ASP A 550 21.28 -20.26 0.46
C ASP A 550 20.13 -21.01 -0.24
N GLY A 551 18.91 -20.87 0.28
CA GLY A 551 17.70 -21.38 -0.36
C GLY A 551 17.40 -22.85 -0.09
N TRP A 552 17.86 -23.41 1.03
CA TRP A 552 17.56 -24.80 1.44
C TRP A 552 16.07 -25.02 1.73
N TYR A 553 15.36 -23.97 2.15
CA TYR A 553 13.92 -23.98 2.41
C TYR A 553 13.30 -22.60 2.20
N PHE A 554 11.96 -22.54 2.18
CA PHE A 554 11.22 -21.29 2.07
C PHE A 554 9.88 -21.34 2.83
N PRO A 555 9.37 -20.19 3.32
CA PRO A 555 8.08 -20.10 4.00
C PRO A 555 6.93 -20.45 3.07
N MET A 556 6.09 -21.40 3.49
CA MET A 556 4.88 -21.79 2.78
C MET A 556 4.00 -22.64 3.70
N ASP A 557 2.70 -22.33 3.73
CA ASP A 557 1.70 -23.18 4.37
C ASP A 557 1.56 -24.51 3.62
N GLU A 558 1.35 -25.61 4.34
CA GLU A 558 1.18 -26.92 3.71
C GLU A 558 0.02 -26.92 2.69
N ALA A 559 -1.11 -26.26 3.02
CA ALA A 559 -2.26 -26.20 2.13
C ALA A 559 -1.93 -25.52 0.79
N ALA A 560 -1.03 -24.52 0.81
CA ALA A 560 -0.59 -23.84 -0.39
C ALA A 560 0.37 -24.68 -1.27
N ALA A 561 0.93 -25.77 -0.75
CA ALA A 561 1.75 -26.70 -1.53
C ALA A 561 0.90 -27.83 -2.16
N LEU A 562 -0.24 -28.18 -1.57
CA LEU A 562 -1.10 -29.30 -2.01
C LEU A 562 -1.51 -29.24 -3.50
N PRO A 563 -1.86 -28.08 -4.10
CA PRO A 563 -2.18 -28.01 -5.52
C PRO A 563 -1.05 -28.49 -6.43
N VAL A 564 0.21 -28.28 -6.03
CA VAL A 564 1.38 -28.74 -6.78
C VAL A 564 1.53 -30.26 -6.69
N LEU A 565 1.25 -30.84 -5.51
CA LEU A 565 1.28 -32.30 -5.32
C LEU A 565 0.14 -32.97 -6.11
N LEU A 566 -1.03 -32.32 -6.19
CA LEU A 566 -2.19 -32.79 -6.96
C LEU A 566 -1.97 -32.69 -8.48
N LEU A 567 -1.28 -31.63 -8.94
CA LEU A 567 -0.93 -31.47 -10.36
C LEU A 567 0.04 -32.56 -10.83
N ASP A 568 0.95 -32.94 -9.93
CA ASP A 568 1.98 -33.95 -10.13
C ASP A 568 2.80 -33.80 -11.44
N PRO A 569 3.62 -32.73 -11.57
CA PRO A 569 4.48 -32.55 -12.73
C PRO A 569 5.51 -33.66 -12.90
N GLN A 570 5.67 -34.14 -14.13
CA GLN A 570 6.59 -35.22 -14.48
C GLN A 570 7.87 -34.70 -15.13
N PRO A 571 9.02 -35.37 -14.92
CA PRO A 571 10.28 -34.99 -15.57
C PRO A 571 10.18 -34.98 -17.10
N GLY A 572 10.53 -33.84 -17.70
CA GLY A 572 10.50 -33.63 -19.16
C GLY A 572 9.36 -32.72 -19.63
N GLU A 573 8.31 -32.58 -18.84
CA GLU A 573 7.12 -31.78 -19.19
C GLU A 573 7.39 -30.26 -19.22
N VAL A 574 6.55 -29.56 -19.98
CA VAL A 574 6.36 -28.12 -19.94
C VAL A 574 5.13 -27.80 -19.10
N VAL A 575 5.35 -27.08 -18.01
CA VAL A 575 4.30 -26.76 -17.04
C VAL A 575 4.03 -25.26 -17.04
N LEU A 576 2.77 -24.85 -17.08
CA LEU A 576 2.36 -23.45 -16.91
C LEU A 576 1.94 -23.18 -15.46
N ASP A 577 2.56 -22.21 -14.81
CA ASP A 577 2.08 -21.59 -13.58
C ASP A 577 1.44 -20.24 -13.96
N ALA A 578 0.11 -20.24 -14.13
CA ALA A 578 -0.63 -19.15 -14.78
C ALA A 578 -0.85 -17.91 -13.90
N CYS A 579 -0.58 -18.01 -12.60
CA CYS A 579 -0.73 -16.96 -11.61
C CYS A 579 0.43 -17.05 -10.59
N ALA A 580 1.66 -17.06 -11.11
CA ALA A 580 2.84 -17.51 -10.37
C ALA A 580 3.18 -16.68 -9.11
N GLY A 581 2.72 -15.42 -9.05
CA GLY A 581 2.86 -14.59 -7.87
C GLY A 581 4.31 -14.45 -7.40
N GLY A 582 4.55 -14.74 -6.12
CA GLY A 582 5.87 -14.67 -5.50
C GLY A 582 6.82 -15.84 -5.84
N GLY A 583 6.36 -16.84 -6.60
CA GLY A 583 7.17 -17.97 -7.05
C GLY A 583 7.28 -19.16 -6.10
N GLY A 584 6.51 -19.18 -5.00
CA GLY A 584 6.56 -20.29 -4.03
C GLY A 584 6.10 -21.62 -4.63
N LYS A 585 4.92 -21.63 -5.26
CA LYS A 585 4.39 -22.83 -5.94
C LYS A 585 5.25 -23.18 -7.16
N THR A 586 5.72 -22.16 -7.90
CA THR A 586 6.69 -22.33 -8.99
C THR A 586 7.95 -23.08 -8.54
N ALA A 587 8.49 -22.78 -7.36
CA ALA A 587 9.66 -23.49 -6.83
C ALA A 587 9.40 -24.98 -6.63
N LEU A 588 8.21 -25.34 -6.13
CA LEU A 588 7.80 -26.74 -5.99
C LEU A 588 7.59 -27.42 -7.35
N LEU A 589 6.99 -26.73 -8.33
CA LEU A 589 6.82 -27.25 -9.68
C LEU A 589 8.18 -27.61 -10.30
N VAL A 590 9.16 -26.71 -10.22
CA VAL A 590 10.52 -26.96 -10.74
C VAL A 590 11.20 -28.12 -10.02
N ALA A 591 11.04 -28.23 -8.70
CA ALA A 591 11.61 -29.33 -7.93
C ALA A 591 11.04 -30.70 -8.38
N ARG A 592 9.75 -30.76 -8.74
CA ARG A 592 9.08 -31.98 -9.22
C ARG A 592 9.57 -32.45 -10.59
N LEU A 593 9.96 -31.51 -11.45
CA LEU A 593 10.52 -31.82 -12.77
C LEU A 593 11.88 -32.55 -12.72
N ALA A 594 12.50 -32.70 -11.55
CA ALA A 594 13.75 -33.45 -11.33
C ALA A 594 14.86 -33.09 -12.34
N GLY A 595 14.99 -31.80 -12.65
CA GLY A 595 16.00 -31.29 -13.58
C GLY A 595 15.74 -31.57 -15.06
N ARG A 596 14.55 -32.04 -15.47
CA ARG A 596 14.16 -32.25 -16.88
C ARG A 596 12.82 -31.57 -17.17
N GLY A 597 12.70 -30.81 -18.25
CA GLY A 597 11.51 -29.99 -18.54
C GLY A 597 11.68 -28.52 -18.14
N ARG A 598 10.59 -27.75 -18.17
CA ARG A 598 10.56 -26.29 -17.89
C ARG A 598 9.24 -25.85 -17.27
N VAL A 599 9.29 -24.79 -16.46
CA VAL A 599 8.08 -24.14 -15.92
C VAL A 599 7.94 -22.74 -16.53
N ILE A 600 6.82 -22.43 -17.16
CA ILE A 600 6.47 -21.08 -17.59
C ILE A 600 5.72 -20.43 -16.43
N ALA A 601 6.29 -19.38 -15.84
CA ALA A 601 5.70 -18.68 -14.71
C ALA A 601 5.14 -17.34 -15.17
N LEU A 602 3.81 -17.23 -15.23
CA LEU A 602 3.08 -16.11 -15.78
C LEU A 602 2.39 -15.29 -14.69
N ASP A 603 2.59 -13.98 -14.70
CA ASP A 603 1.91 -13.04 -13.80
C ASP A 603 1.89 -11.61 -14.37
N PRO A 604 0.79 -10.84 -14.34
CA PRO A 604 0.77 -9.48 -14.87
C PRO A 604 1.54 -8.48 -13.99
N SER A 605 1.74 -8.79 -12.72
CA SER A 605 2.30 -7.90 -11.71
C SER A 605 3.82 -7.79 -11.80
N ALA A 606 4.31 -6.57 -12.06
CA ALA A 606 5.74 -6.27 -11.99
C ALA A 606 6.35 -6.58 -10.61
N ARG A 607 5.54 -6.51 -9.54
CA ARG A 607 5.95 -6.86 -8.17
C ARG A 607 6.13 -8.37 -8.02
N ALA A 608 5.19 -9.17 -8.53
CA ALA A 608 5.28 -10.63 -8.56
C ALA A 608 6.54 -11.06 -9.32
N HIS A 609 6.75 -10.50 -10.51
CA HIS A 609 7.96 -10.73 -11.31
C HIS A 609 9.26 -10.40 -10.59
N ARG A 610 9.33 -9.29 -9.84
CA ARG A 610 10.52 -8.97 -9.05
C ARG A 610 10.78 -10.04 -7.98
N ARG A 611 9.75 -10.44 -7.24
CA ARG A 611 9.85 -11.51 -6.24
C ARG A 611 10.23 -12.84 -6.85
N LEU A 612 9.65 -13.18 -8.00
CA LEU A 612 10.01 -14.38 -8.73
C LEU A 612 11.49 -14.32 -9.13
N ARG A 613 12.03 -13.20 -9.62
CA ARG A 613 13.47 -13.08 -9.91
C ARG A 613 14.34 -13.26 -8.66
N GLU A 614 13.97 -12.65 -7.55
CA GLU A 614 14.65 -12.83 -6.25
C GLU A 614 14.61 -14.31 -5.82
N ALA A 615 13.45 -14.96 -5.93
CA ALA A 615 13.26 -16.36 -5.64
C ALA A 615 14.06 -17.26 -6.60
N ARG A 616 14.12 -16.94 -7.90
CA ARG A 616 14.90 -17.71 -8.88
C ARG A 616 16.38 -17.71 -8.53
N ALA A 617 16.93 -16.55 -8.19
CA ALA A 617 18.33 -16.43 -7.76
C ALA A 617 18.59 -17.19 -6.46
N ARG A 618 17.73 -16.99 -5.44
CA ARG A 618 17.92 -17.61 -4.13
C ARG A 618 17.67 -19.12 -4.13
N LEU A 619 16.64 -19.59 -4.82
CA LEU A 619 16.19 -20.99 -4.79
C LEU A 619 16.78 -21.85 -5.92
N GLY A 620 17.54 -21.27 -6.86
CA GLY A 620 18.16 -22.02 -7.97
C GLY A 620 17.14 -22.47 -9.03
N LEU A 621 16.21 -21.59 -9.40
CA LEU A 621 15.11 -21.93 -10.32
C LEU A 621 15.45 -21.61 -11.78
N ASP A 622 16.51 -22.24 -12.29
CA ASP A 622 17.06 -21.95 -13.62
C ASP A 622 16.10 -22.33 -14.75
N ARG A 623 15.25 -23.34 -14.51
CA ARG A 623 14.28 -23.88 -15.49
C ARG A 623 12.95 -23.13 -15.55
N VAL A 624 12.85 -22.00 -14.86
CA VAL A 624 11.66 -21.13 -14.90
C VAL A 624 11.76 -20.12 -16.03
N ILE A 625 10.73 -19.98 -16.84
CA ILE A 625 10.62 -18.93 -17.85
C ILE A 625 9.61 -17.90 -17.32
N PRO A 626 10.05 -16.77 -16.76
CA PRO A 626 9.15 -15.74 -16.26
C PRO A 626 8.53 -14.96 -17.43
N VAL A 627 7.20 -14.94 -17.52
CA VAL A 627 6.46 -14.21 -18.57
C VAL A 627 5.52 -13.19 -17.92
N ARG A 628 5.77 -11.90 -18.15
CA ARG A 628 4.90 -10.84 -17.60
C ARG A 628 3.73 -10.60 -18.52
N ALA A 629 2.62 -11.26 -18.24
CA ALA A 629 1.40 -11.14 -19.04
C ALA A 629 0.16 -11.50 -18.22
N ASP A 630 -1.01 -11.22 -18.79
CA ASP A 630 -2.31 -11.58 -18.23
C ASP A 630 -2.71 -12.99 -18.68
N ALA A 631 -3.01 -13.89 -17.74
CA ALA A 631 -3.33 -15.28 -18.05
C ALA A 631 -4.61 -15.43 -18.86
N ARG A 632 -5.52 -14.44 -18.83
CA ARG A 632 -6.72 -14.39 -19.68
C ARG A 632 -6.38 -14.36 -21.17
N GLN A 633 -5.15 -13.97 -21.51
CA GLN A 633 -4.65 -13.90 -22.87
C GLN A 633 -3.65 -15.03 -23.17
N ALA A 634 -3.45 -16.01 -22.27
CA ALA A 634 -2.41 -17.01 -22.40
C ALA A 634 -2.49 -17.77 -23.75
N SER A 635 -3.68 -18.21 -24.17
CA SER A 635 -3.91 -18.87 -25.46
C SER A 635 -3.51 -18.05 -26.69
N ARG A 636 -3.44 -16.72 -26.58
CA ARG A 636 -2.98 -15.83 -27.66
C ARG A 636 -1.47 -15.57 -27.62
N LEU A 637 -0.85 -15.79 -26.46
CA LEU A 637 0.56 -15.50 -26.22
C LEU A 637 1.46 -16.70 -26.50
N PHE A 638 0.95 -17.91 -26.32
CA PHE A 638 1.70 -19.14 -26.51
C PHE A 638 1.21 -19.90 -27.74
N MET A 639 2.12 -20.13 -28.68
CA MET A 639 1.88 -20.96 -29.87
C MET A 639 1.99 -22.47 -29.58
N ARG A 640 2.62 -22.84 -28.45
CA ARG A 640 2.83 -24.24 -28.05
C ARG A 640 1.94 -24.58 -26.87
N GLN A 641 1.38 -25.79 -26.92
CA GLN A 641 0.66 -26.38 -25.80
C GLN A 641 1.63 -26.75 -24.67
N VAL A 642 1.07 -26.93 -23.47
CA VAL A 642 1.73 -27.34 -22.24
C VAL A 642 1.12 -28.65 -21.76
N ASP A 643 1.94 -29.53 -21.17
CA ASP A 643 1.48 -30.83 -20.68
C ASP A 643 0.61 -30.65 -19.42
N ARG A 644 0.94 -29.65 -18.61
CA ARG A 644 0.25 -29.35 -17.35
C ARG A 644 0.12 -27.86 -17.09
N ALA A 645 -0.94 -27.46 -16.41
CA ALA A 645 -1.07 -26.10 -15.89
C ALA A 645 -1.60 -26.05 -14.46
N LEU A 646 -1.08 -25.09 -13.69
CA LEU A 646 -1.59 -24.66 -12.41
C LEU A 646 -2.21 -23.28 -12.54
N VAL A 647 -3.48 -23.16 -12.17
CA VAL A 647 -4.20 -21.89 -12.03
C VAL A 647 -4.50 -21.69 -10.54
N ASP A 648 -3.52 -21.15 -9.82
CA ASP A 648 -3.68 -20.66 -8.43
C ASP A 648 -4.32 -19.28 -8.46
N ALA A 649 -5.65 -19.27 -8.58
CA ALA A 649 -6.36 -18.09 -9.05
C ALA A 649 -6.46 -16.98 -7.97
N PRO A 650 -6.40 -15.69 -8.37
CA PRO A 650 -6.72 -14.58 -7.48
C PRO A 650 -8.12 -14.77 -6.88
N CYS A 651 -8.20 -14.74 -5.56
CA CYS A 651 -9.43 -15.00 -4.81
C CYS A 651 -9.54 -14.11 -3.57
N SER A 652 -10.68 -14.24 -2.88
CA SER A 652 -11.03 -13.49 -1.67
C SER A 652 -10.02 -13.70 -0.53
N GLY A 653 -9.35 -14.86 -0.51
CA GLY A 653 -8.39 -15.24 0.52
C GLY A 653 -9.03 -15.60 1.87
N LEU A 654 -10.34 -15.88 1.89
CA LEU A 654 -11.11 -16.18 3.10
C LEU A 654 -10.71 -17.50 3.78
N GLY A 655 -9.91 -18.35 3.14
CA GLY A 655 -9.29 -19.51 3.79
C GLY A 655 -8.02 -19.17 4.60
N THR A 656 -7.43 -17.99 4.40
CA THR A 656 -6.12 -17.62 4.99
C THR A 656 -6.22 -16.70 6.20
N LEU A 657 -7.40 -16.59 6.82
CA LEU A 657 -7.72 -15.56 7.81
C LEU A 657 -6.88 -15.59 9.10
N ARG A 658 -6.22 -16.72 9.40
CA ARG A 658 -5.28 -16.83 10.51
C ARG A 658 -3.94 -16.13 10.24
N ARG A 659 -3.51 -16.09 8.97
CA ARG A 659 -2.27 -15.41 8.50
C ARG A 659 -2.55 -13.99 8.01
N HIS A 660 -3.71 -13.77 7.40
CA HIS A 660 -4.15 -12.50 6.83
C HIS A 660 -5.48 -12.06 7.44
N PRO A 661 -5.52 -11.72 8.75
CA PRO A 661 -6.75 -11.37 9.45
C PRO A 661 -7.45 -10.15 8.85
N GLU A 662 -6.73 -9.24 8.19
CA GLU A 662 -7.29 -8.08 7.50
C GLU A 662 -8.29 -8.46 6.42
N ARG A 663 -8.11 -9.63 5.75
CA ARG A 663 -8.92 -10.03 4.59
C ARG A 663 -10.41 -10.07 4.91
N ARG A 664 -10.81 -10.54 6.09
CA ARG A 664 -12.23 -10.62 6.47
C ARG A 664 -12.92 -9.24 6.51
N TRP A 665 -12.15 -8.15 6.66
CA TRP A 665 -12.68 -6.78 6.68
C TRP A 665 -12.54 -6.05 5.33
N GLN A 666 -11.68 -6.57 4.45
CA GLN A 666 -11.44 -6.04 3.10
C GLN A 666 -12.43 -6.61 2.07
N GLN A 667 -12.96 -7.81 2.33
CA GLN A 667 -13.92 -8.47 1.45
C GLN A 667 -15.35 -8.01 1.72
N GLN A 668 -16.17 -8.03 0.68
CA GLN A 668 -17.60 -7.81 0.72
C GLN A 668 -18.28 -8.97 -0.01
N GLU A 669 -19.48 -9.35 0.44
CA GLU A 669 -20.22 -10.47 -0.14
C GLU A 669 -20.44 -10.30 -1.65
N ALA A 670 -20.83 -9.11 -2.09
CA ALA A 670 -21.03 -8.81 -3.51
C ALA A 670 -19.76 -8.97 -4.37
N GLY A 671 -18.56 -8.86 -3.78
CA GLY A 671 -17.30 -8.98 -4.50
C GLY A 671 -16.91 -10.41 -4.86
N LEU A 672 -17.53 -11.43 -4.25
CA LEU A 672 -17.22 -12.85 -4.52
C LEU A 672 -17.53 -13.21 -5.98
N ALA A 673 -18.63 -12.70 -6.53
CA ALA A 673 -19.04 -12.98 -7.90
C ALA A 673 -18.08 -12.38 -8.94
N ASP A 674 -17.51 -11.20 -8.67
CA ASP A 674 -16.54 -10.57 -9.57
C ASP A 674 -15.21 -11.35 -9.59
N LEU A 675 -14.77 -11.87 -8.44
CA LEU A 675 -13.61 -12.75 -8.34
C LEU A 675 -13.85 -14.09 -9.06
N ALA A 676 -15.01 -14.70 -8.87
CA ALA A 676 -15.40 -15.91 -9.58
C ALA A 676 -15.38 -15.73 -11.11
N ARG A 677 -15.89 -14.59 -11.60
CA ARG A 677 -15.84 -14.24 -13.03
C ARG A 677 -14.40 -14.14 -13.54
N LEU A 678 -13.52 -13.45 -12.81
CA LEU A 678 -12.11 -13.37 -13.16
C LEU A 678 -11.45 -14.76 -13.19
N GLN A 679 -11.76 -15.63 -12.23
CA GLN A 679 -11.24 -16.99 -12.17
C GLN A 679 -11.66 -17.80 -13.40
N LEU A 680 -12.92 -17.69 -13.83
CA LEU A 680 -13.40 -18.29 -15.08
C LEU A 680 -12.70 -17.72 -16.32
N GLU A 681 -12.49 -16.41 -16.41
CA GLU A 681 -11.73 -15.80 -17.51
C GLU A 681 -10.29 -16.33 -17.58
N LEU A 682 -9.65 -16.56 -16.44
CA LEU A 682 -8.30 -17.13 -16.38
C LEU A 682 -8.30 -18.59 -16.85
N LEU A 683 -9.25 -19.41 -16.39
CA LEU A 683 -9.40 -20.79 -16.84
C LEU A 683 -9.66 -20.87 -18.35
N ARG A 684 -10.55 -20.03 -18.89
CA ARG A 684 -10.82 -19.91 -20.32
C ARG A 684 -9.58 -19.50 -21.12
N GLY A 685 -8.72 -18.65 -20.56
CA GLY A 685 -7.46 -18.24 -21.19
C GLY A 685 -6.41 -19.36 -21.24
N VAL A 686 -6.42 -20.27 -20.25
CA VAL A 686 -5.42 -21.33 -20.06
C VAL A 686 -5.84 -22.65 -20.72
N ALA A 687 -7.11 -23.05 -20.64
CA ALA A 687 -7.61 -24.34 -21.09
C ALA A 687 -7.20 -24.72 -22.53
N PRO A 688 -7.23 -23.81 -23.53
CA PRO A 688 -6.83 -24.14 -24.91
C PRO A 688 -5.36 -24.56 -25.05
N LEU A 689 -4.50 -24.20 -24.09
CA LEU A 689 -3.07 -24.51 -24.10
C LEU A 689 -2.76 -25.92 -23.58
N ILE A 690 -3.68 -26.59 -22.90
CA ILE A 690 -3.40 -27.91 -22.32
C ILE A 690 -3.41 -28.94 -23.44
N THR A 691 -2.40 -29.80 -23.56
CA THR A 691 -2.43 -30.88 -24.55
C THR A 691 -3.60 -31.85 -24.30
N PRO A 692 -4.13 -32.56 -25.31
CA PRO A 692 -4.91 -33.77 -25.08
C PRO A 692 -4.13 -34.74 -24.15
N GLY A 693 -4.81 -35.33 -23.18
CA GLY A 693 -4.20 -36.11 -22.09
C GLY A 693 -3.49 -35.27 -21.02
N GLY A 694 -3.40 -33.95 -21.20
CA GLY A 694 -2.78 -33.01 -20.29
C GLY A 694 -3.69 -32.65 -19.10
N VAL A 695 -3.07 -32.06 -18.06
CA VAL A 695 -3.74 -31.85 -16.77
C VAL A 695 -3.76 -30.38 -16.38
N LEU A 696 -4.92 -29.91 -15.91
CA LEU A 696 -5.12 -28.60 -15.34
C LEU A 696 -5.50 -28.74 -13.86
N VAL A 697 -4.77 -28.08 -12.97
CA VAL A 697 -5.21 -27.89 -11.58
C VAL A 697 -5.68 -26.46 -11.39
N TYR A 698 -6.94 -26.31 -11.01
CA TYR A 698 -7.51 -25.06 -10.52
C TYR A 698 -7.46 -25.06 -9.00
N SER A 699 -7.04 -23.95 -8.40
CA SER A 699 -6.98 -23.86 -6.94
C SER A 699 -7.16 -22.44 -6.42
N THR A 700 -7.72 -22.30 -5.22
CA THR A 700 -7.94 -21.03 -4.53
C THR A 700 -7.73 -21.20 -3.02
N CYS A 701 -7.37 -20.11 -2.33
CA CYS A 701 -7.40 -20.03 -0.88
C CYS A 701 -8.72 -19.44 -0.36
N SER A 702 -9.84 -19.85 -0.97
CA SER A 702 -11.20 -19.47 -0.57
C SER A 702 -11.94 -20.67 0.04
N LEU A 703 -12.93 -20.37 0.87
CA LEU A 703 -13.90 -21.33 1.41
C LEU A 703 -15.31 -21.11 0.84
N GLU A 704 -15.45 -20.18 -0.10
CA GLU A 704 -16.73 -19.77 -0.65
C GLU A 704 -17.08 -20.56 -1.92
N PRO A 705 -18.29 -21.14 -2.03
CA PRO A 705 -18.74 -21.93 -3.18
C PRO A 705 -18.60 -21.19 -4.52
N GLU A 706 -18.82 -19.88 -4.52
CA GLU A 706 -18.73 -19.02 -5.70
C GLU A 706 -17.34 -19.02 -6.32
N GLU A 707 -16.29 -19.24 -5.52
CA GLU A 707 -14.88 -19.28 -5.95
C GLU A 707 -14.29 -20.70 -5.90
N THR A 708 -15.15 -21.72 -5.79
CA THR A 708 -14.74 -23.13 -5.70
C THR A 708 -15.58 -23.99 -6.65
N ASP A 709 -16.59 -24.74 -6.16
CA ASP A 709 -17.41 -25.63 -6.98
C ASP A 709 -18.05 -24.90 -8.15
N ALA A 710 -18.64 -23.72 -7.92
CA ALA A 710 -19.43 -23.02 -8.94
C ALA A 710 -18.58 -22.60 -10.16
N VAL A 711 -17.31 -22.25 -9.95
CA VAL A 711 -16.36 -21.96 -11.03
C VAL A 711 -16.08 -23.22 -11.83
N VAL A 712 -15.88 -24.36 -11.16
CA VAL A 712 -15.56 -25.62 -11.83
C VAL A 712 -16.76 -26.14 -12.61
N ASP A 713 -17.96 -26.10 -12.02
CA ASP A 713 -19.20 -26.52 -12.70
C ASP A 713 -19.43 -25.71 -13.98
N THR A 714 -19.24 -24.39 -13.90
CA THR A 714 -19.36 -23.50 -15.08
C THR A 714 -18.25 -23.78 -16.10
N PHE A 715 -17.02 -24.02 -15.65
CA PHE A 715 -15.90 -24.34 -16.54
C PHE A 715 -16.11 -25.66 -17.29
N LEU A 716 -16.55 -26.72 -16.62
CA LEU A 716 -16.81 -28.02 -17.23
C LEU A 716 -17.99 -27.99 -18.21
N HIS A 717 -18.96 -27.11 -17.97
CA HIS A 717 -20.01 -26.84 -18.95
C HIS A 717 -19.46 -26.16 -20.21
N ASP A 718 -18.56 -25.19 -20.06
CA ASP A 718 -17.98 -24.43 -21.17
C ASP A 718 -16.92 -25.22 -21.97
N PHE A 719 -16.25 -26.18 -21.34
CA PHE A 719 -15.18 -27.01 -21.92
C PHE A 719 -15.46 -28.51 -21.71
N PRO A 720 -16.36 -29.12 -22.51
CA PRO A 720 -16.80 -30.50 -22.34
C PRO A 720 -15.69 -31.54 -22.60
N GLU A 721 -14.58 -31.14 -23.21
CA GLU A 721 -13.38 -31.96 -23.35
C GLU A 721 -12.60 -32.12 -22.03
N PHE A 722 -12.91 -31.34 -21.00
CA PHE A 722 -12.34 -31.51 -19.67
C PHE A 722 -13.28 -32.33 -18.76
N ALA A 723 -12.68 -33.09 -17.86
CA ALA A 723 -13.40 -33.79 -16.80
C ALA A 723 -12.61 -33.76 -15.49
N ILE A 724 -13.29 -33.94 -14.37
CA ILE A 724 -12.65 -34.16 -13.08
C ILE A 724 -11.82 -35.44 -13.17
N ASP A 725 -10.53 -35.32 -12.87
CA ASP A 725 -9.57 -36.43 -12.93
C ASP A 725 -9.39 -37.10 -11.57
N GLU A 726 -8.97 -38.35 -11.58
CA GLU A 726 -8.58 -39.04 -10.36
C GLU A 726 -7.27 -38.44 -9.80
N ALA A 727 -7.11 -38.55 -8.49
CA ALA A 727 -5.87 -38.14 -7.83
C ALA A 727 -4.69 -39.00 -8.31
N PRO A 728 -3.47 -38.45 -8.39
CA PRO A 728 -2.28 -39.22 -8.75
C PRO A 728 -2.09 -40.44 -7.85
N ALA A 729 -1.76 -41.60 -8.41
CA ALA A 729 -1.59 -42.86 -7.66
C ALA A 729 -0.51 -42.78 -6.55
N GLY A 730 0.49 -41.91 -6.72
CA GLY A 730 1.58 -41.68 -5.75
C GLY A 730 1.26 -40.65 -4.67
N LEU A 731 0.02 -40.15 -4.59
CA LEU A 731 -0.36 -39.14 -3.60
C LEU A 731 -0.38 -39.76 -2.18
N PRO A 732 0.30 -39.17 -1.18
CA PRO A 732 0.28 -39.68 0.19
C PRO A 732 -1.14 -39.85 0.73
N ALA A 733 -1.38 -40.93 1.48
CA ALA A 733 -2.69 -41.25 2.06
C ALA A 733 -3.27 -40.08 2.89
N THR A 734 -2.42 -39.34 3.62
CA THR A 734 -2.82 -38.17 4.40
C THR A 734 -3.40 -37.04 3.54
N ILE A 735 -3.04 -36.95 2.26
CA ILE A 735 -3.61 -35.99 1.30
C ILE A 735 -4.86 -36.58 0.65
N SER A 736 -4.87 -37.89 0.35
CA SER A 736 -6.05 -38.56 -0.20
C SER A 736 -7.27 -38.42 0.71
N GLU A 737 -7.08 -38.38 2.03
CA GLU A 737 -8.13 -38.07 3.03
C GLU A 737 -8.74 -36.66 2.88
N LEU A 738 -8.07 -35.73 2.22
CA LEU A 738 -8.53 -34.36 1.98
C LEU A 738 -9.40 -34.23 0.72
N ILE A 739 -9.46 -35.28 -0.10
CA ILE A 739 -10.23 -35.30 -1.35
C ILE A 739 -11.65 -35.69 -1.02
N ASP A 740 -12.59 -34.81 -1.33
CA ASP A 740 -14.01 -35.04 -1.10
C ASP A 740 -14.61 -35.97 -2.19
N PRO A 741 -15.84 -36.48 -2.01
CA PRO A 741 -16.47 -37.36 -3.00
C PRO A 741 -16.69 -36.74 -4.38
N LYS A 742 -16.54 -35.42 -4.54
CA LYS A 742 -16.59 -34.76 -5.85
C LYS A 742 -15.20 -34.68 -6.51
N GLY A 743 -14.16 -35.26 -5.89
CA GLY A 743 -12.78 -35.21 -6.38
C GLY A 743 -12.04 -33.91 -6.04
N ALA A 744 -12.63 -33.02 -5.23
CA ALA A 744 -11.97 -31.78 -4.84
C ALA A 744 -11.16 -31.96 -3.55
N LEU A 745 -9.91 -31.51 -3.57
CA LEU A 745 -9.09 -31.40 -2.37
C LEU A 745 -9.51 -30.17 -1.55
N ARG A 746 -9.86 -30.38 -0.28
CA ARG A 746 -10.26 -29.31 0.63
C ARG A 746 -9.54 -29.34 1.96
N THR A 747 -9.08 -28.19 2.38
CA THR A 747 -8.53 -27.97 3.71
C THR A 747 -9.33 -26.93 4.49
N TRP A 748 -9.30 -27.06 5.82
CA TRP A 748 -10.13 -26.29 6.74
C TRP A 748 -9.29 -26.02 7.99
N PRO A 749 -9.15 -24.75 8.43
CA PRO A 749 -8.33 -24.42 9.58
C PRO A 749 -8.64 -25.23 10.84
N HIS A 750 -9.92 -25.35 11.19
CA HIS A 750 -10.38 -26.03 12.39
C HIS A 750 -10.26 -27.56 12.36
N ARG A 751 -10.13 -28.18 11.18
CA ARG A 751 -10.04 -29.65 11.04
C ARG A 751 -8.61 -30.12 10.83
N HIS A 752 -7.85 -29.34 10.08
CA HIS A 752 -6.59 -29.80 9.51
C HIS A 752 -5.38 -29.02 10.06
N GLY A 753 -5.58 -27.92 10.78
CA GLY A 753 -4.48 -27.13 11.33
C GLY A 753 -3.65 -26.39 10.27
N VAL A 754 -4.13 -26.33 9.03
CA VAL A 754 -3.52 -25.63 7.88
C VAL A 754 -4.45 -24.52 7.38
N ASP A 755 -4.03 -23.71 6.40
CA ASP A 755 -4.95 -22.71 5.83
C ASP A 755 -6.14 -23.40 5.13
N GLY A 756 -7.25 -22.67 4.96
CA GLY A 756 -8.37 -23.08 4.14
C GLY A 756 -8.02 -22.98 2.65
N PHE A 757 -8.22 -24.07 1.92
CA PHE A 757 -7.79 -24.17 0.53
C PHE A 757 -8.70 -25.13 -0.24
N TYR A 758 -8.88 -24.83 -1.53
CA TYR A 758 -9.58 -25.65 -2.50
C TYR A 758 -8.65 -25.93 -3.68
N ALA A 759 -8.61 -27.16 -4.15
CA ALA A 759 -7.97 -27.52 -5.41
C ALA A 759 -8.72 -28.65 -6.10
N ILE A 760 -8.80 -28.60 -7.42
CA ILE A 760 -9.36 -29.69 -8.22
C ILE A 760 -8.46 -29.97 -9.40
N ARG A 761 -8.37 -31.25 -9.75
CA ARG A 761 -7.60 -31.75 -10.89
C ARG A 761 -8.54 -32.06 -12.03
N LEU A 762 -8.23 -31.53 -13.21
CA LEU A 762 -9.01 -31.68 -14.42
C LEU A 762 -8.13 -32.28 -15.52
N LEU A 763 -8.61 -33.33 -16.16
CA LEU A 763 -7.97 -33.97 -17.30
C LEU A 763 -8.61 -33.46 -18.59
N ARG A 764 -7.79 -33.03 -19.56
CA ARG A 764 -8.25 -32.84 -20.93
C ARG A 764 -8.28 -34.20 -21.63
N ARG A 765 -9.45 -34.66 -22.04
CA ARG A 765 -9.61 -35.96 -22.71
C ARG A 765 -8.95 -35.95 -24.09
N ASP A 766 -8.46 -37.12 -24.50
CA ASP A 766 -8.05 -37.38 -25.88
C ASP A 766 -9.30 -37.43 -26.75
N THR A 767 -9.68 -36.29 -27.33
CA THR A 767 -10.79 -36.17 -28.30
C THR A 767 -10.34 -36.45 -29.71
#